data_AF-A0A972RHF7-F1
#
_entry.id   AF-A0A972RHF7-F1
#
_cell.length_a   1.000
_cell.length_b   1.000
_cell.length_c   1.000
_cell.angle_alpha   90.00
_cell.angle_beta   90.00
_cell.angle_gamma   90.00
#
_symmetry.space_group_name_H-M   'P 1'
#
loop_
_entity.id
_entity.type
_entity.pdbx_description
1 polymer ?
#
loop_
_entity_poly.entity_id
_entity_poly.type
_entity_poly.pdbx_seq_one_letter_code
_entity_poly.pdbx_strand_id
1 'polypeptide(L)'
;MQTIHIRGARTHNLQNIDVDLPRDKLIVITGLSGSGKSSLAFDTIYAEGQRRYVESLSAYARQFLSLMEKPDVDLIEGLSPAISIEQKATSHNPRSTVGTVTEIYDYLRLLFARVGDPKCPDHDITLEAQTVSQMVDQVLALEDGTRILLLAPMVQDRKGEHQHIIEQLRSQGYVRARIDGIVVELDDAPTLKKNLKHTIEVVVDRLVVRAEQQQRLAESFETALAIADNVARVVTLPGDETNSDQSKEIIFSAKYACPHCGYSLQELEPRLFSFNNPAGACPDCDGLGMRQFFDPSRVLRDPSLSLPAGAISGWDRRNVFYFHMLECLADHFGFDIDKPFEKLSKTTREMILHGSGDELIKFTYLGKKHWGPRKHAFEGVIPNMQRRYRETESQSVRDELVKYISTQSCQTCGGSRLRTEPRHVFVANKAIHDITRMPIASAQEFFSNLSLDGSRGEIAEKIVKEVGQRLGFLVNVGLDYLTLERSAETLSGGEAQRIRLASQIGAGLVGVMYVLDEPSIGLHQRDNGRLLDTLIHLRDIGNTVIVVEHDEEAIRTADYVLDLGPGAGVHGGRVVAQGRANDIEQSSESITGQFLSGRREIAIPKTRTPVNKDKCLSIIGACGNNLKNIDVHIPVGLLTCITGVSGSGKSTLINDTVYAAAAKHIYRSNTDPAPHKRIEGLEHFDKTIDIDQSPIGRTPRSNPATYTGLFTPIRELFSGTPIARERGYKPGRFSFNVRGGRCEACQGDGLIKVEMHFLPDIYVPCDACQGARYNRETLEVRYKDKNIREVLDMTIEEAQKFFSAVPVIKRKLDTLLDVGLSYIKLGQSAVTLSGGEAQRIKLARELSKRDTGQTLYILDEPTTGLHFHDIDQLLTVLHRLRDHGNTVVVIEHNLDVIKTADWIIDMGPEGGDGGGTVVVSDTPEGVAAFPASYTGLYLKPLLDRDPSLQRKTG
;
A
#
# COMPACT_ATOMS: atom_id res chain seq x y z
N MET A 1 -41.15 2.42 -2.47
CA MET A 1 -41.08 1.60 -1.24
C MET A 1 -39.98 2.16 -0.36
N GLN A 2 -40.28 2.46 0.91
CA GLN A 2 -39.36 3.09 1.88
C GLN A 2 -38.52 2.08 2.68
N THR A 3 -38.64 0.79 2.39
CA THR A 3 -38.02 -0.32 3.13
C THR A 3 -37.42 -1.34 2.15
N ILE A 4 -36.37 -2.02 2.59
CA ILE A 4 -35.77 -3.18 1.94
C ILE A 4 -36.32 -4.41 2.65
N HIS A 5 -37.04 -5.27 1.91
CA HIS A 5 -37.66 -6.47 2.44
C HIS A 5 -36.80 -7.67 2.08
N ILE A 6 -36.33 -8.40 3.08
CA ILE A 6 -35.55 -9.64 2.93
C ILE A 6 -36.40 -10.77 3.51
N ARG A 7 -36.65 -11.81 2.71
CA ARG A 7 -37.43 -12.98 3.14
C ARG A 7 -36.66 -14.27 2.88
N GLY A 8 -36.62 -15.12 3.90
CA GLY A 8 -36.02 -16.45 3.86
C GLY A 8 -34.52 -16.46 3.54
N ALA A 9 -33.72 -15.58 4.13
CA ALA A 9 -32.27 -15.61 3.92
C ALA A 9 -31.61 -16.78 4.66
N ARG A 10 -30.84 -17.59 3.91
CA ARG A 10 -30.22 -18.86 4.36
C ARG A 10 -28.74 -18.98 4.01
N THR A 11 -28.14 -17.91 3.48
CA THR A 11 -26.71 -17.88 3.16
C THR A 11 -25.85 -18.25 4.37
N HIS A 12 -24.96 -19.24 4.20
CA HIS A 12 -24.09 -19.79 5.25
C HIS A 12 -24.82 -20.35 6.48
N ASN A 13 -24.84 -19.62 7.60
CA ASN A 13 -25.44 -20.05 8.87
C ASN A 13 -26.76 -19.33 9.19
N LEU A 14 -27.26 -18.48 8.27
CA LEU A 14 -28.54 -17.79 8.45
C LEU A 14 -29.70 -18.79 8.52
N GLN A 15 -30.56 -18.66 9.52
CA GLN A 15 -31.62 -19.61 9.83
C GLN A 15 -32.96 -19.19 9.22
N ASN A 16 -32.99 -19.03 7.88
CA ASN A 16 -34.18 -18.64 7.13
C ASN A 16 -34.83 -17.35 7.68
N ILE A 17 -34.01 -16.29 7.78
CA ILE A 17 -34.42 -15.06 8.45
C ILE A 17 -35.21 -14.13 7.55
N ASP A 18 -36.19 -13.45 8.14
CA ASP A 18 -36.98 -12.38 7.54
C ASP A 18 -36.64 -11.06 8.22
N VAL A 19 -36.23 -10.05 7.44
CA VAL A 19 -35.79 -8.75 7.97
C VAL A 19 -36.32 -7.62 7.10
N ASP A 20 -36.77 -6.55 7.74
CA ASP A 20 -37.17 -5.30 7.10
C ASP A 20 -36.20 -4.19 7.51
N LEU A 21 -35.46 -3.65 6.53
CA LEU A 21 -34.47 -2.59 6.76
C LEU A 21 -34.99 -1.25 6.22
N PRO A 22 -34.89 -0.14 6.98
CA PRO A 22 -35.35 1.16 6.51
C PRO A 22 -34.40 1.74 5.45
N ARG A 23 -34.95 2.28 4.36
CA ARG A 23 -34.14 3.01 3.35
C ARG A 23 -33.79 4.41 3.82
N ASP A 24 -32.71 4.95 3.26
CA ASP A 24 -32.20 6.31 3.50
C ASP A 24 -31.84 6.54 4.98
N LYS A 25 -31.37 5.47 5.63
CA LYS A 25 -30.97 5.42 7.04
C LYS A 25 -29.56 4.86 7.20
N LEU A 26 -28.93 5.22 8.31
CA LEU A 26 -27.71 4.59 8.80
C LEU A 26 -28.12 3.37 9.63
N ILE A 27 -27.90 2.18 9.07
CA ILE A 27 -28.20 0.89 9.67
C ILE A 27 -26.90 0.28 10.18
N VAL A 28 -26.85 -0.13 11.44
CA VAL A 28 -25.74 -0.90 12.00
C VAL A 28 -26.17 -2.34 12.23
N ILE A 29 -25.41 -3.29 11.69
CA ILE A 29 -25.54 -4.72 11.95
C ILE A 29 -24.47 -5.11 12.97
N THR A 30 -24.88 -5.63 14.11
CA THR A 30 -24.00 -6.00 15.22
C THR A 30 -24.26 -7.43 15.71
N GLY A 31 -23.47 -7.89 16.68
CA GLY A 31 -23.53 -9.24 17.24
C GLY A 31 -22.18 -9.96 17.24
N LEU A 32 -22.13 -11.19 17.77
CA LEU A 32 -20.88 -11.94 17.98
C LEU A 32 -20.08 -12.24 16.70
N SER A 33 -18.76 -12.45 16.83
CA SER A 33 -17.93 -12.95 15.73
C SER A 33 -18.48 -14.29 15.21
N GLY A 34 -18.75 -14.39 13.92
CA GLY A 34 -19.38 -15.58 13.32
C GLY A 34 -20.90 -15.70 13.51
N SER A 35 -21.60 -14.66 13.96
CA SER A 35 -23.06 -14.70 14.15
C SER A 35 -23.89 -14.63 12.86
N GLY A 36 -23.26 -14.35 11.71
CA GLY A 36 -23.93 -14.23 10.40
C GLY A 36 -24.04 -12.79 9.87
N LYS A 37 -23.37 -11.81 10.50
CA LYS A 37 -23.37 -10.40 10.07
C LYS A 37 -22.93 -10.21 8.62
N SER A 38 -21.72 -10.66 8.29
CA SER A 38 -21.18 -10.55 6.94
C SER A 38 -21.96 -11.40 5.94
N SER A 39 -22.51 -12.54 6.37
CA SER A 39 -23.36 -13.38 5.54
C SER A 39 -24.66 -12.66 5.12
N LEU A 40 -25.24 -11.86 6.00
CA LEU A 40 -26.40 -11.03 5.66
C LEU A 40 -25.98 -9.79 4.85
N ALA A 41 -24.99 -9.02 5.33
CA ALA A 41 -24.62 -7.73 4.75
C ALA A 41 -23.94 -7.87 3.38
N PHE A 42 -22.91 -8.72 3.28
CA PHE A 42 -22.08 -8.84 2.09
C PHE A 42 -22.55 -9.98 1.17
N ASP A 43 -22.65 -11.19 1.71
CA ASP A 43 -22.92 -12.38 0.90
C ASP A 43 -24.38 -12.49 0.45
N THR A 44 -25.29 -11.71 1.05
CA THR A 44 -26.71 -11.67 0.68
C THR A 44 -27.11 -10.31 0.10
N ILE A 45 -27.10 -9.24 0.92
CA ILE A 45 -27.65 -7.91 0.52
C ILE A 45 -26.80 -7.26 -0.57
N TYR A 46 -25.48 -7.11 -0.34
CA TYR A 46 -24.57 -6.53 -1.32
C TYR A 46 -24.46 -7.41 -2.57
N ALA A 47 -24.29 -8.72 -2.41
CA ALA A 47 -24.18 -9.66 -3.52
C ALA A 47 -25.40 -9.58 -4.47
N GLU A 48 -26.62 -9.57 -3.94
CA GLU A 48 -27.83 -9.39 -4.75
C GLU A 48 -27.93 -7.99 -5.37
N GLY A 49 -27.61 -6.93 -4.62
CA GLY A 49 -27.64 -5.56 -5.12
C GLY A 49 -26.66 -5.33 -6.27
N GLN A 50 -25.43 -5.84 -6.15
CA GLN A 50 -24.41 -5.78 -7.20
C GLN A 50 -24.80 -6.64 -8.41
N ARG A 51 -25.21 -7.90 -8.18
CA ARG A 51 -25.58 -8.83 -9.26
C ARG A 51 -26.71 -8.26 -10.12
N ARG A 52 -27.80 -7.78 -9.51
CA ARG A 52 -28.95 -7.21 -10.24
C ARG A 52 -28.55 -5.99 -11.09
N TYR A 53 -27.64 -5.17 -10.58
CA TYR A 53 -27.13 -4.02 -11.33
C TYR A 53 -26.25 -4.46 -12.51
N VAL A 54 -25.28 -5.36 -12.29
CA VAL A 54 -24.36 -5.81 -13.36
C VAL A 54 -25.08 -6.64 -14.44
N GLU A 55 -26.11 -7.42 -14.08
CA GLU A 55 -26.97 -8.14 -15.03
C GLU A 55 -27.74 -7.22 -15.98
N SER A 56 -27.88 -5.94 -15.64
CA SER A 56 -28.51 -4.92 -16.48
C SER A 56 -27.55 -4.27 -17.48
N LEU A 57 -26.23 -4.39 -17.28
CA LEU A 57 -25.23 -3.71 -18.12
C LEU A 57 -25.11 -4.28 -19.53
N SER A 58 -25.15 -5.61 -19.69
CA SER A 58 -25.10 -6.25 -21.00
C SER A 58 -25.63 -7.69 -20.99
N ALA A 59 -26.07 -8.18 -22.15
CA ALA A 59 -26.45 -9.59 -22.33
C ALA A 59 -25.27 -10.54 -22.07
N TYR A 60 -24.04 -10.11 -22.42
CA TYR A 60 -22.81 -10.85 -22.15
C TYR A 60 -22.55 -10.98 -20.64
N ALA A 61 -22.60 -9.88 -19.90
CA ALA A 61 -22.42 -9.90 -18.44
C ALA A 61 -23.45 -10.81 -17.76
N ARG A 62 -24.71 -10.79 -18.22
CA ARG A 62 -25.76 -11.67 -17.70
C ARG A 62 -25.45 -13.16 -17.91
N GLN A 63 -24.89 -13.53 -19.06
CA GLN A 63 -24.50 -14.92 -19.31
C GLN A 63 -23.36 -15.36 -18.38
N PHE A 64 -22.38 -14.49 -18.12
CA PHE A 64 -21.30 -14.79 -17.19
C PHE A 64 -21.76 -14.88 -15.73
N LEU A 65 -22.61 -13.94 -15.29
CA LEU A 65 -23.16 -13.94 -13.94
C LEU A 65 -24.09 -15.14 -13.68
N SER A 66 -24.68 -15.74 -14.71
CA SER A 66 -25.48 -16.96 -14.56
C SER A 66 -24.68 -18.19 -14.11
N LEU A 67 -23.35 -18.17 -14.27
CA LEU A 67 -22.44 -19.18 -13.75
C LEU A 67 -22.12 -18.98 -12.26
N MET A 68 -22.45 -17.81 -11.70
CA MET A 68 -22.26 -17.53 -10.28
C MET A 68 -23.38 -18.17 -9.46
N GLU A 69 -23.01 -18.72 -8.31
CA GLU A 69 -23.96 -19.19 -7.33
C GLU A 69 -24.74 -18.00 -6.77
N LYS A 70 -26.08 -18.06 -6.84
CA LYS A 70 -26.93 -17.00 -6.30
C LYS A 70 -26.98 -17.11 -4.78
N PRO A 71 -27.02 -15.99 -4.05
CA PRO A 71 -27.30 -16.01 -2.62
C PRO A 71 -28.58 -16.78 -2.31
N ASP A 72 -28.56 -17.60 -1.26
CA ASP A 72 -29.71 -18.41 -0.87
C ASP A 72 -30.73 -17.56 -0.10
N VAL A 73 -31.70 -17.03 -0.83
CA VAL A 73 -32.77 -16.16 -0.33
C VAL A 73 -34.05 -16.37 -1.15
N ASP A 74 -35.21 -16.36 -0.49
CA ASP A 74 -36.49 -16.55 -1.18
C ASP A 74 -36.89 -15.31 -1.98
N LEU A 75 -36.84 -14.14 -1.34
CA LEU A 75 -37.21 -12.88 -1.95
C LEU A 75 -36.45 -11.72 -1.33
N ILE A 76 -35.92 -10.83 -2.18
CA ILE A 76 -35.46 -9.51 -1.75
C ILE A 76 -36.07 -8.43 -2.64
N GLU A 77 -36.78 -7.48 -2.02
CA GLU A 77 -37.41 -6.33 -2.66
C GLU A 77 -36.88 -5.01 -2.10
N GLY A 78 -36.93 -3.95 -2.91
CA GLY A 78 -36.50 -2.61 -2.50
C GLY A 78 -34.98 -2.37 -2.52
N LEU A 79 -34.19 -3.30 -3.08
CA LEU A 79 -32.74 -3.15 -3.24
C LEU A 79 -32.38 -1.98 -4.17
N SER A 80 -31.35 -1.25 -3.77
CA SER A 80 -30.65 -0.27 -4.61
C SER A 80 -29.36 -0.88 -5.16
N PRO A 81 -28.73 -0.31 -6.21
CA PRO A 81 -27.38 -0.66 -6.59
C PRO A 81 -26.45 -0.58 -5.38
N ALA A 82 -25.68 -1.65 -5.14
CA ALA A 82 -24.89 -1.80 -3.93
C ALA A 82 -23.39 -1.61 -4.20
N ILE A 83 -22.72 -0.91 -3.29
CA ILE A 83 -21.26 -0.73 -3.29
C ILE A 83 -20.71 -1.20 -1.95
N SER A 84 -19.77 -2.16 -1.96
CA SER A 84 -19.08 -2.59 -0.75
C SER A 84 -17.80 -1.78 -0.50
N ILE A 85 -17.55 -1.47 0.76
CA ILE A 85 -16.32 -0.83 1.25
C ILE A 85 -15.71 -1.76 2.31
N GLU A 86 -15.00 -2.77 1.82
CA GLU A 86 -14.33 -3.82 2.61
C GLU A 86 -12.81 -3.56 2.73
N GLN A 87 -12.17 -4.23 3.68
CA GLN A 87 -10.72 -4.22 3.89
C GLN A 87 -9.93 -5.12 2.94
N LYS A 88 -10.59 -5.79 1.98
CA LYS A 88 -9.91 -6.66 1.02
C LYS A 88 -8.81 -5.86 0.31
N ALA A 89 -7.59 -6.40 0.38
CA ALA A 89 -6.39 -5.74 -0.10
C ALA A 89 -6.62 -5.13 -1.48
N THR A 90 -6.35 -3.82 -1.59
CA THR A 90 -6.27 -3.14 -2.87
C THR A 90 -5.28 -3.87 -3.76
N SER A 91 -5.56 -3.93 -5.07
CA SER A 91 -4.70 -4.55 -6.07
C SER A 91 -3.22 -4.24 -5.82
N HIS A 92 -2.39 -5.28 -5.69
CA HIS A 92 -0.93 -5.18 -5.56
C HIS A 92 -0.34 -4.71 -6.90
N ASN A 93 -0.48 -3.42 -7.15
CA ASN A 93 0.13 -2.76 -8.28
C ASN A 93 1.11 -1.72 -7.75
N PRO A 94 2.43 -1.90 -7.95
CA PRO A 94 3.45 -0.98 -7.44
C PRO A 94 3.37 0.41 -8.07
N ARG A 95 2.63 0.56 -9.17
CA ARG A 95 2.36 1.87 -9.80
C ARG A 95 1.22 2.63 -9.14
N SER A 96 0.36 1.97 -8.37
CA SER A 96 -0.78 2.63 -7.72
C SER A 96 -0.34 3.45 -6.51
N THR A 97 -0.82 4.70 -6.41
CA THR A 97 -0.61 5.59 -5.27
C THR A 97 -1.94 6.07 -4.70
N VAL A 98 -1.90 6.68 -3.51
CA VAL A 98 -3.07 7.37 -2.93
C VAL A 98 -3.69 8.35 -3.94
N GLY A 99 -2.86 9.14 -4.63
CA GLY A 99 -3.32 10.08 -5.65
C GLY A 99 -4.04 9.45 -6.85
N THR A 100 -3.63 8.25 -7.28
CA THR A 100 -4.31 7.55 -8.39
C THR A 100 -5.59 6.86 -7.93
N VAL A 101 -5.62 6.30 -6.73
CA VAL A 101 -6.83 5.63 -6.18
C VAL A 101 -7.94 6.63 -5.88
N THR A 102 -7.58 7.86 -5.52
CA THR A 102 -8.53 8.95 -5.23
C THR A 102 -8.91 9.78 -6.46
N GLU A 103 -8.28 9.49 -7.61
CA GLU A 103 -8.35 10.26 -8.86
C GLU A 103 -7.86 11.72 -8.73
N ILE A 104 -7.39 12.15 -7.55
CA ILE A 104 -6.84 13.48 -7.32
C ILE A 104 -5.69 13.72 -8.28
N TYR A 105 -4.84 12.71 -8.50
CA TYR A 105 -3.74 12.82 -9.44
C TYR A 105 -4.21 13.07 -10.89
N ASP A 106 -5.37 12.57 -11.29
CA ASP A 106 -5.91 12.82 -12.64
C ASP A 106 -6.39 14.26 -12.79
N TYR A 107 -7.00 14.83 -11.76
CA TYR A 107 -7.31 16.26 -11.73
C TYR A 107 -6.05 17.13 -11.68
N LEU A 108 -5.00 16.72 -10.96
CA LEU A 108 -3.71 17.41 -10.99
C LEU A 108 -3.11 17.38 -12.40
N ARG A 109 -3.12 16.23 -13.08
CA ARG A 109 -2.66 16.12 -14.48
C ARG A 109 -3.44 17.06 -15.41
N LEU A 110 -4.74 17.19 -15.21
CA LEU A 110 -5.58 18.11 -15.97
C LEU A 110 -5.25 19.58 -15.67
N LEU A 111 -5.06 19.92 -14.38
CA LEU A 111 -4.69 21.27 -13.95
C LEU A 111 -3.35 21.71 -14.55
N PHE A 112 -2.31 20.89 -14.43
CA PHE A 112 -0.97 21.17 -14.95
C PHE A 112 -0.94 21.24 -16.48
N ALA A 113 -1.76 20.45 -17.17
CA ALA A 113 -1.87 20.52 -18.62
C ALA A 113 -2.55 21.81 -19.12
N ARG A 114 -3.51 22.34 -18.35
CA ARG A 114 -4.29 23.53 -18.77
C ARG A 114 -3.70 24.86 -18.33
N VAL A 115 -3.06 24.88 -17.17
CA VAL A 115 -2.66 26.13 -16.48
C VAL A 115 -1.18 26.15 -16.09
N GLY A 116 -0.48 25.03 -16.27
CA GLY A 116 0.93 24.93 -15.92
C GLY A 116 1.82 25.79 -16.80
N ASP A 117 2.77 26.47 -16.18
CA ASP A 117 3.84 27.21 -16.83
C ASP A 117 5.06 26.30 -17.03
N PRO A 118 5.37 25.88 -18.27
CA PRO A 118 6.56 25.09 -18.55
C PRO A 118 7.80 25.99 -18.48
N LYS A 119 8.86 25.49 -17.86
CA LYS A 119 10.16 26.17 -17.75
C LYS A 119 11.27 25.33 -18.36
N CYS A 120 12.33 26.00 -18.83
CA CYS A 120 13.53 25.31 -19.28
C CYS A 120 14.26 24.67 -18.08
N PRO A 121 14.61 23.37 -18.12
CA PRO A 121 15.35 22.71 -17.05
C PRO A 121 16.72 23.31 -16.74
N ASP A 122 17.38 23.89 -17.74
CA ASP A 122 18.75 24.41 -17.61
C ASP A 122 18.80 25.91 -17.28
N HIS A 123 17.81 26.69 -17.76
CA HIS A 123 17.82 28.16 -17.71
C HIS A 123 16.71 28.76 -16.82
N ASP A 124 15.77 27.94 -16.34
CA ASP A 124 14.60 28.33 -15.52
C ASP A 124 13.73 29.47 -16.10
N ILE A 125 13.80 29.66 -17.42
CA ILE A 125 12.94 30.63 -18.12
C ILE A 125 11.61 29.99 -18.53
N THR A 126 10.52 30.75 -18.41
CA THR A 126 9.19 30.34 -18.86
C THR A 126 9.18 30.15 -20.38
N LEU A 127 8.69 29.00 -20.81
CA LEU A 127 8.47 28.68 -22.21
C LEU A 127 7.04 29.11 -22.53
N GLU A 128 6.89 30.10 -23.41
CA GLU A 128 5.58 30.54 -23.88
C GLU A 128 5.49 30.28 -25.38
N ALA A 129 4.47 29.53 -25.80
CA ALA A 129 4.11 29.44 -27.20
C ALA A 129 3.21 30.63 -27.53
N GLN A 130 3.63 31.46 -28.48
CA GLN A 130 2.85 32.61 -28.92
C GLN A 130 2.27 32.36 -30.31
N THR A 131 1.05 32.83 -30.56
CA THR A 131 0.50 32.85 -31.92
C THR A 131 1.10 34.01 -32.71
N VAL A 132 1.13 33.92 -34.04
CA VAL A 132 1.60 35.02 -34.90
C VAL A 132 0.89 36.34 -34.56
N SER A 133 -0.43 36.30 -34.30
CA SER A 133 -1.20 37.48 -33.89
C SER A 133 -0.68 38.08 -32.58
N GLN A 134 -0.40 37.27 -31.56
CA GLN A 134 0.16 37.75 -30.28
C GLN A 134 1.56 38.34 -30.45
N MET A 135 2.40 37.72 -31.29
CA MET A 135 3.73 38.26 -31.61
C MET A 135 3.62 39.64 -32.27
N VAL A 136 2.68 39.79 -33.21
CA VAL A 136 2.41 41.07 -33.88
C VAL A 136 1.88 42.11 -32.89
N ASP A 137 0.92 41.76 -32.05
CA ASP A 137 0.36 42.67 -31.04
C ASP A 137 1.44 43.14 -30.04
N GLN A 138 2.35 42.26 -29.64
CA GLN A 138 3.45 42.59 -28.73
C GLN A 138 4.48 43.53 -29.39
N VAL A 139 4.73 43.39 -30.69
CA VAL A 139 5.58 44.32 -31.46
C VAL A 139 4.88 45.66 -31.68
N LEU A 140 3.56 45.66 -31.94
CA LEU A 140 2.77 46.88 -32.08
C LEU A 140 2.62 47.66 -30.77
N ALA A 141 2.81 47.01 -29.62
CA ALA A 141 2.85 47.66 -28.31
C ALA A 141 4.13 48.46 -28.03
N LEU A 142 5.16 48.37 -28.90
CA LEU A 142 6.36 49.22 -28.84
C LEU A 142 6.05 50.66 -29.27
N GLU A 143 6.90 51.63 -28.88
CA GLU A 143 6.70 53.04 -29.21
C GLU A 143 6.58 53.27 -30.73
N ASP A 144 5.60 54.08 -31.13
CA ASP A 144 5.35 54.42 -32.52
C ASP A 144 6.59 55.09 -33.13
N GLY A 145 7.04 54.60 -34.28
CA GLY A 145 8.28 55.05 -34.93
C GLY A 145 9.55 54.24 -34.57
N THR A 146 9.47 53.24 -33.69
CA THR A 146 10.61 52.35 -33.38
C THR A 146 11.04 51.56 -34.63
N ARG A 147 12.35 51.58 -34.95
CA ARG A 147 12.91 50.78 -36.06
C ARG A 147 13.23 49.38 -35.56
N ILE A 148 12.73 48.36 -36.25
CA ILE A 148 12.92 46.95 -35.88
C ILE A 148 13.51 46.13 -37.03
N LEU A 149 14.32 45.14 -36.67
CA LEU A 149 14.77 44.07 -37.54
C LEU A 149 14.11 42.76 -37.11
N LEU A 150 13.36 42.13 -38.01
CA LEU A 150 12.87 40.77 -37.80
C LEU A 150 13.89 39.78 -38.36
N LEU A 151 14.40 38.94 -37.48
CA LEU A 151 15.46 37.98 -37.73
C LEU A 151 14.94 36.54 -37.57
N ALA A 152 15.36 35.66 -38.46
CA ALA A 152 15.13 34.22 -38.37
C ALA A 152 16.46 33.53 -37.97
N PRO A 153 16.62 33.07 -36.71
CA PRO A 153 17.87 32.48 -36.25
C PRO A 153 18.07 31.05 -36.80
N MET A 154 18.96 30.91 -37.79
CA MET A 154 19.24 29.62 -38.46
C MET A 154 20.27 28.79 -37.71
N VAL A 155 21.26 29.46 -37.11
CA VAL A 155 22.36 28.82 -36.36
C VAL A 155 22.60 29.64 -35.11
N GLN A 156 22.64 29.00 -33.95
CA GLN A 156 22.93 29.63 -32.67
C GLN A 156 24.09 28.90 -31.99
N ASP A 157 25.21 29.59 -31.79
CA ASP A 157 26.40 29.12 -31.05
C ASP A 157 26.93 27.72 -31.44
N ARG A 158 26.82 27.35 -32.72
CA ARG A 158 27.33 26.06 -33.24
C ARG A 158 28.66 26.23 -33.94
N LYS A 159 29.58 25.27 -33.70
CA LYS A 159 30.86 25.20 -34.41
C LYS A 159 30.67 24.70 -35.84
N GLY A 160 31.32 25.35 -36.81
CA GLY A 160 31.27 24.94 -38.21
C GLY A 160 31.41 26.12 -39.17
N GLU A 161 31.74 25.82 -40.43
CA GLU A 161 31.90 26.85 -41.47
C GLU A 161 30.56 27.26 -42.09
N HIS A 162 29.51 26.44 -41.91
CA HIS A 162 28.11 26.69 -42.30
C HIS A 162 27.87 27.23 -43.73
N GLN A 163 28.82 27.05 -44.66
CA GLN A 163 28.74 27.53 -46.05
C GLN A 163 27.48 27.06 -46.78
N HIS A 164 27.09 25.80 -46.59
CA HIS A 164 25.88 25.24 -47.19
C HIS A 164 24.61 26.00 -46.76
N ILE A 165 24.56 26.52 -45.53
CA ILE A 165 23.42 27.30 -45.04
C ILE A 165 23.40 28.67 -45.72
N ILE A 166 24.55 29.33 -45.88
CA ILE A 166 24.68 30.62 -46.56
C ILE A 166 24.28 30.50 -48.05
N GLU A 167 24.72 29.45 -48.74
CA GLU A 167 24.32 29.16 -50.13
C GLU A 167 22.83 28.87 -50.26
N GLN A 168 22.26 28.12 -49.31
CA GLN A 168 20.83 27.83 -49.26
C GLN A 168 20.01 29.12 -49.11
N LEU A 169 20.43 30.02 -48.22
CA LEU A 169 19.77 31.33 -48.04
C LEU A 169 19.86 32.21 -49.28
N ARG A 170 21.00 32.18 -49.97
CA ARG A 170 21.20 32.89 -51.24
C ARG A 170 20.28 32.35 -52.34
N SER A 171 20.18 31.03 -52.48
CA SER A 171 19.29 30.40 -53.47
C SER A 171 17.80 30.65 -53.20
N GLN A 172 17.42 30.88 -51.93
CA GLN A 172 16.08 31.29 -51.54
C GLN A 172 15.81 32.79 -51.71
N GLY A 173 16.79 33.59 -52.13
CA GLY A 173 16.64 35.01 -52.47
C GLY A 173 16.84 35.98 -51.31
N TYR A 174 17.40 35.54 -50.18
CA TYR A 174 17.75 36.46 -49.08
C TYR A 174 19.00 37.27 -49.43
N VAL A 175 19.00 38.56 -49.07
CA VAL A 175 20.10 39.50 -49.36
C VAL A 175 20.99 39.77 -48.15
N ARG A 176 20.44 39.72 -46.92
CA ARG A 176 21.15 40.11 -45.69
C ARG A 176 21.01 39.07 -44.58
N ALA A 177 22.08 38.88 -43.82
CA ALA A 177 22.10 38.07 -42.61
C ALA A 177 22.95 38.75 -41.53
N ARG A 178 22.58 38.57 -40.27
CA ARG A 178 23.39 38.91 -39.10
C ARG A 178 24.25 37.70 -38.74
N ILE A 179 25.56 37.82 -38.92
CA ILE A 179 26.55 36.79 -38.59
C ILE A 179 27.42 37.30 -37.45
N ASP A 180 27.45 36.57 -36.33
CA ASP A 180 28.19 36.93 -35.11
C ASP A 180 27.95 38.38 -34.65
N GLY A 181 26.70 38.83 -34.76
CA GLY A 181 26.27 40.18 -34.35
C GLY A 181 26.42 41.27 -35.41
N ILE A 182 27.09 41.01 -36.53
CA ILE A 182 27.29 41.98 -37.62
C ILE A 182 26.35 41.68 -38.78
N VAL A 183 25.59 42.69 -39.24
CA VAL A 183 24.74 42.56 -40.44
C VAL A 183 25.61 42.67 -41.68
N VAL A 184 25.65 41.61 -42.48
CA VAL A 184 26.41 41.52 -43.74
C VAL A 184 25.48 41.21 -44.90
N GLU A 185 25.86 41.63 -46.10
CA GLU A 185 25.21 41.18 -47.33
C GLU A 185 25.70 39.75 -47.64
N LEU A 186 24.78 38.88 -48.02
CA LEU A 186 25.07 37.45 -48.20
C LEU A 186 26.07 37.18 -49.32
N ASP A 187 26.21 38.10 -50.28
CA ASP A 187 27.21 38.05 -51.34
C ASP A 187 28.64 38.30 -50.82
N ASP A 188 28.77 39.13 -49.79
CA ASP A 188 30.03 39.49 -49.10
C ASP A 188 30.19 38.75 -47.75
N ALA A 189 29.50 37.63 -47.56
CA ALA A 189 29.53 36.90 -46.29
C ALA A 189 30.96 36.37 -45.99
N PRO A 190 31.51 36.62 -44.78
CA PRO A 190 32.85 36.19 -44.41
C PRO A 190 32.94 34.66 -44.30
N THR A 191 34.11 34.10 -44.62
CA THR A 191 34.38 32.67 -44.42
C THR A 191 34.53 32.36 -42.92
N LEU A 192 33.56 31.61 -42.38
CA LEU A 192 33.50 31.24 -40.96
C LEU A 192 34.51 30.14 -40.62
N LYS A 193 35.10 30.19 -39.42
CA LYS A 193 36.16 29.26 -39.01
C LYS A 193 35.55 28.02 -38.36
N LYS A 194 35.88 26.82 -38.89
CA LYS A 194 35.36 25.53 -38.39
C LYS A 194 35.44 25.29 -36.87
N ASN A 195 36.47 25.84 -36.20
CA ASN A 195 36.72 25.59 -34.78
C ASN A 195 36.05 26.59 -33.83
N LEU A 196 35.49 27.69 -34.35
CA LEU A 196 34.81 28.72 -33.56
C LEU A 196 33.30 28.49 -33.61
N LYS A 197 32.60 28.91 -32.55
CA LYS A 197 31.14 28.92 -32.52
C LYS A 197 30.67 30.15 -33.29
N HIS A 198 29.64 29.96 -34.11
CA HIS A 198 29.06 31.02 -34.93
C HIS A 198 27.55 31.08 -34.74
N THR A 199 26.99 32.28 -34.85
CA THR A 199 25.55 32.56 -34.83
C THR A 199 25.15 33.23 -36.14
N ILE A 200 24.19 32.66 -36.87
CA ILE A 200 23.73 33.11 -38.18
C ILE A 200 22.22 33.31 -38.13
N GLU A 201 21.79 34.53 -38.41
CA GLU A 201 20.38 34.93 -38.35
C GLU A 201 20.02 35.70 -39.62
N VAL A 202 18.99 35.26 -40.33
CA VAL A 202 18.59 35.87 -41.60
C VAL A 202 17.75 37.10 -41.31
N VAL A 203 17.98 38.20 -42.04
CA VAL A 203 17.12 39.37 -41.95
C VAL A 203 15.90 39.14 -42.85
N VAL A 204 14.74 38.91 -42.24
CA VAL A 204 13.48 38.63 -42.95
C VAL A 204 12.80 39.92 -43.38
N ASP A 205 12.67 40.89 -42.46
CA ASP A 205 12.13 42.21 -42.80
C ASP A 205 12.75 43.31 -41.91
N ARG A 206 12.69 44.55 -42.41
CA ARG A 206 13.07 45.78 -41.70
C ARG A 206 11.88 46.72 -41.71
N LEU A 207 11.34 47.00 -40.53
CA LEU A 207 10.06 47.67 -40.36
C LEU A 207 10.20 48.85 -39.39
N VAL A 208 9.24 49.77 -39.48
CA VAL A 208 9.07 50.88 -38.53
C VAL A 208 7.72 50.67 -37.89
N VAL A 209 7.68 50.46 -36.57
CA VAL A 209 6.45 50.16 -35.84
C VAL A 209 5.45 51.28 -36.09
N ARG A 210 4.32 50.92 -36.75
CA ARG A 210 3.16 51.76 -37.06
C ARG A 210 1.92 50.87 -37.11
N ALA A 211 0.77 51.38 -36.68
CA ALA A 211 -0.49 50.63 -36.66
C ALA A 211 -0.90 50.07 -38.04
N GLU A 212 -0.57 50.77 -39.14
CA GLU A 212 -0.90 50.36 -40.51
C GLU A 212 -0.10 49.14 -41.00
N GLN A 213 0.97 48.72 -40.30
CA GLN A 213 1.87 47.64 -40.73
C GLN A 213 1.51 46.25 -40.19
N GLN A 214 0.36 46.09 -39.53
CA GLN A 214 -0.05 44.84 -38.89
C GLN A 214 -0.02 43.62 -39.84
N GLN A 215 -0.55 43.75 -41.06
CA GLN A 215 -0.60 42.65 -42.03
C GLN A 215 0.81 42.24 -42.51
N ARG A 216 1.68 43.22 -42.77
CA ARG A 216 3.06 42.98 -43.21
C ARG A 216 3.91 42.34 -42.10
N LEU A 217 3.69 42.75 -40.85
CA LEU A 217 4.31 42.12 -39.68
C LEU A 217 3.91 40.64 -39.58
N ALA A 218 2.63 40.32 -39.75
CA ALA A 218 2.14 38.93 -39.69
C ALA A 218 2.78 38.04 -40.76
N GLU A 219 2.78 38.47 -42.04
CA GLU A 219 3.41 37.74 -43.15
C GLU A 219 4.92 37.54 -42.94
N SER A 220 5.58 38.54 -42.35
CA SER A 220 7.01 38.49 -42.04
C SER A 220 7.30 37.50 -40.90
N PHE A 221 6.46 37.47 -39.86
CA PHE A 221 6.57 36.49 -38.77
C PHE A 221 6.32 35.06 -39.27
N GLU A 222 5.31 34.82 -40.13
CA GLU A 222 5.09 33.51 -40.75
C GLU A 222 6.31 33.03 -41.53
N THR A 223 6.91 33.94 -42.31
CA THR A 223 8.12 33.65 -43.09
C THR A 223 9.32 33.35 -42.18
N ALA A 224 9.51 34.13 -41.12
CA ALA A 224 10.60 33.92 -40.15
C ALA A 224 10.46 32.58 -39.42
N LEU A 225 9.26 32.26 -38.94
CA LEU A 225 8.95 31.02 -38.23
C LEU A 225 9.10 29.79 -39.14
N ALA A 226 8.69 29.87 -40.41
CA ALA A 226 8.81 28.76 -41.35
C ALA A 226 10.27 28.37 -41.64
N ILE A 227 11.19 29.34 -41.57
CA ILE A 227 12.59 29.17 -41.97
C ILE A 227 13.49 28.82 -40.79
N ALA A 228 13.23 29.38 -39.61
CA ALA A 228 14.03 29.18 -38.39
C ALA A 228 13.33 28.27 -37.36
N ASP A 229 12.79 27.11 -37.80
CA ASP A 229 12.11 26.09 -36.98
C ASP A 229 11.22 26.68 -35.87
N ASN A 230 10.34 27.61 -36.25
CA ASN A 230 9.34 28.24 -35.38
C ASN A 230 9.94 29.17 -34.29
N VAL A 231 11.10 29.78 -34.55
CA VAL A 231 11.68 30.84 -33.73
C VAL A 231 11.89 32.10 -34.58
N ALA A 232 11.57 33.26 -34.04
CA ALA A 232 11.86 34.56 -34.63
C ALA A 232 12.49 35.48 -33.57
N ARG A 233 13.36 36.41 -33.95
CA ARG A 233 13.93 37.42 -33.06
C ARG A 233 13.65 38.80 -33.61
N VAL A 234 13.21 39.72 -32.77
CA VAL A 234 13.06 41.13 -33.10
C VAL A 234 14.13 41.91 -32.36
N VAL A 235 14.88 42.72 -33.10
CA VAL A 235 15.91 43.61 -32.54
C VAL A 235 15.51 45.04 -32.79
N THR A 236 15.38 45.83 -31.72
CA THR A 236 15.16 47.28 -31.83
C THR A 236 16.46 47.97 -32.18
N LEU A 237 16.46 48.78 -33.24
CA LEU A 237 17.58 49.63 -33.60
C LEU A 237 17.47 50.96 -32.84
N PRO A 238 18.55 51.45 -32.21
CA PRO A 238 18.53 52.76 -31.58
C PRO A 238 18.22 53.83 -32.63
N GLY A 239 17.31 54.75 -32.29
CA GLY A 239 17.05 55.95 -33.07
C GLY A 239 18.25 56.90 -33.01
N ASP A 240 18.48 57.63 -34.10
CA ASP A 240 19.44 58.73 -34.14
C ASP A 240 18.92 59.85 -33.23
N GLU A 241 19.25 59.79 -31.93
CA GLU A 241 19.57 60.92 -31.03
C GLU A 241 19.64 60.42 -29.57
N THR A 242 20.86 60.45 -29.02
CA THR A 242 21.18 60.52 -27.58
C THR A 242 20.47 59.54 -26.64
N ASN A 243 20.81 58.25 -26.73
CA ASN A 243 21.14 57.44 -25.55
C ASN A 243 21.78 56.12 -26.01
N SER A 244 23.09 56.04 -25.85
CA SER A 244 23.79 54.76 -25.80
C SER A 244 23.34 54.04 -24.52
N ASP A 245 22.37 53.13 -24.64
CA ASP A 245 22.53 51.79 -24.10
C ASP A 245 21.36 50.86 -24.45
N GLN A 246 21.73 49.70 -24.98
CA GLN A 246 20.97 48.45 -25.17
C GLN A 246 19.91 48.42 -26.28
N SER A 247 20.32 47.89 -27.44
CA SER A 247 19.40 47.22 -28.36
C SER A 247 18.64 46.12 -27.60
N LYS A 248 17.32 46.29 -27.43
CA LYS A 248 16.48 45.25 -26.83
C LYS A 248 16.21 44.18 -27.89
N GLU A 249 16.56 42.95 -27.55
CA GLU A 249 16.20 41.76 -28.33
C GLU A 249 14.98 41.10 -27.70
N ILE A 250 13.95 40.84 -28.50
CA ILE A 250 12.76 40.09 -28.11
C ILE A 250 12.77 38.81 -28.93
N ILE A 251 12.65 37.66 -28.27
CA ILE A 251 12.65 36.35 -28.93
C ILE A 251 11.22 35.81 -28.88
N PHE A 252 10.74 35.38 -30.03
CA PHE A 252 9.41 34.83 -30.24
C PHE A 252 9.54 33.37 -30.64
N SER A 253 8.68 32.50 -30.11
CA SER A 253 8.56 31.11 -30.58
C SER A 253 7.11 30.70 -30.72
N ALA A 254 6.81 30.00 -31.82
CA ALA A 254 5.49 29.40 -32.02
C ALA A 254 5.35 28.02 -31.35
N LYS A 255 6.44 27.51 -30.74
CA LYS A 255 6.46 26.29 -29.92
C LYS A 255 6.90 26.65 -28.50
N TYR A 256 6.67 25.76 -27.54
CA TYR A 256 7.25 25.87 -26.19
C TYR A 256 8.76 25.62 -26.24
N ALA A 257 9.55 26.57 -26.74
CA ALA A 257 10.99 26.41 -26.96
C ALA A 257 11.82 27.42 -26.16
N CYS A 258 12.95 26.96 -25.64
CA CYS A 258 13.89 27.75 -24.87
C CYS A 258 14.75 28.59 -25.82
N PRO A 259 14.73 29.93 -25.73
CA PRO A 259 15.57 30.81 -26.55
C PRO A 259 17.09 30.64 -26.37
N HIS A 260 17.57 30.00 -25.30
CA HIS A 260 19.01 29.85 -25.02
C HIS A 260 19.61 28.51 -25.48
N CYS A 261 18.89 27.39 -25.29
CA CYS A 261 19.42 26.06 -25.60
C CYS A 261 18.64 25.28 -26.66
N GLY A 262 17.53 25.84 -27.18
CA GLY A 262 16.69 25.15 -28.16
C GLY A 262 15.91 23.97 -27.58
N TYR A 263 15.88 23.79 -26.26
CA TYR A 263 15.01 22.83 -25.58
C TYR A 263 13.55 23.12 -25.94
N SER A 264 12.83 22.16 -26.51
CA SER A 264 11.43 22.34 -26.89
C SER A 264 10.54 21.29 -26.25
N LEU A 265 9.37 21.72 -25.81
CA LEU A 265 8.31 20.89 -25.25
C LEU A 265 7.25 20.62 -26.34
N GLN A 266 6.71 19.40 -26.36
CA GLN A 266 5.47 19.11 -27.07
C GLN A 266 4.28 19.76 -26.34
N GLU A 267 3.10 19.78 -26.95
CA GLU A 267 1.89 20.34 -26.33
C GLU A 267 1.63 19.75 -24.93
N LEU A 268 1.21 20.61 -24.00
CA LEU A 268 0.90 20.23 -22.62
C LEU A 268 -0.40 19.42 -22.56
N GLU A 269 -0.26 18.11 -22.74
CA GLU A 269 -1.37 17.17 -22.59
C GLU A 269 -1.37 16.48 -21.23
N PRO A 270 -2.54 16.11 -20.65
CA PRO A 270 -2.61 15.40 -19.37
C PRO A 270 -1.85 14.06 -19.34
N ARG A 271 -1.59 13.43 -20.49
CA ARG A 271 -0.80 12.18 -20.57
C ARG A 271 0.69 12.40 -20.27
N LEU A 272 1.22 13.61 -20.47
CA LEU A 272 2.61 13.96 -20.18
C LEU A 272 2.90 13.89 -18.67
N PHE A 273 1.89 14.15 -17.85
CA PHE A 273 1.97 14.10 -16.39
C PHE A 273 1.63 12.70 -15.82
N SER A 274 1.41 11.70 -16.67
CA SER A 274 1.13 10.33 -16.21
C SER A 274 2.40 9.49 -16.17
N PHE A 275 2.76 8.99 -14.99
CA PHE A 275 3.82 7.98 -14.86
C PHE A 275 3.37 6.57 -15.31
N ASN A 276 2.09 6.37 -15.64
CA ASN A 276 1.59 5.14 -16.24
C ASN A 276 1.67 5.15 -17.77
N ASN A 277 1.96 6.31 -18.37
CA ASN A 277 2.09 6.46 -19.82
C ASN A 277 3.57 6.67 -20.20
N PRO A 278 4.12 5.95 -21.18
CA PRO A 278 5.49 6.15 -21.65
C PRO A 278 5.85 7.59 -22.04
N ALA A 279 4.86 8.40 -22.45
CA ALA A 279 5.05 9.81 -22.75
C ALA A 279 5.55 10.61 -21.53
N GLY A 280 5.04 10.30 -20.32
CA GLY A 280 5.35 10.99 -19.08
C GLY A 280 6.21 10.21 -18.09
N ALA A 281 6.30 8.89 -18.23
CA ALA A 281 7.03 8.00 -17.34
C ALA A 281 8.55 8.13 -17.47
N CYS A 282 9.25 8.16 -16.35
CA CYS A 282 10.71 8.15 -16.33
C CYS A 282 11.24 6.88 -17.03
N PRO A 283 12.08 6.99 -18.07
CA PRO A 283 12.55 5.83 -18.86
C PRO A 283 13.43 4.89 -18.04
N ASP A 284 14.09 5.41 -17.00
CA ASP A 284 15.05 4.69 -16.19
C ASP A 284 14.40 3.75 -15.16
N CYS A 285 13.18 4.05 -14.72
CA CYS A 285 12.43 3.24 -13.77
C CYS A 285 11.05 2.81 -14.30
N ASP A 286 10.77 3.10 -15.58
CA ASP A 286 9.48 2.85 -16.23
C ASP A 286 8.27 3.32 -15.39
N GLY A 287 8.39 4.53 -14.83
CA GLY A 287 7.34 5.15 -14.01
C GLY A 287 7.16 4.57 -12.60
N LEU A 288 8.04 3.68 -12.12
CA LEU A 288 7.95 3.13 -10.77
C LEU A 288 8.46 4.10 -9.68
N GLY A 289 9.37 5.01 -10.03
CA GLY A 289 10.04 5.92 -9.08
C GLY A 289 11.10 5.24 -8.21
N MET A 290 11.16 3.91 -8.21
CA MET A 290 12.15 3.12 -7.49
C MET A 290 12.91 2.20 -8.44
N ARG A 291 14.14 1.86 -8.09
CA ARG A 291 14.94 0.83 -8.75
C ARG A 291 15.21 -0.30 -7.79
N GLN A 292 14.98 -1.52 -8.26
CA GLN A 292 15.40 -2.74 -7.58
C GLN A 292 16.89 -2.97 -7.86
N PHE A 293 17.66 -3.19 -6.80
CA PHE A 293 19.06 -3.57 -6.90
C PHE A 293 19.36 -4.68 -5.89
N PHE A 294 20.39 -5.47 -6.16
CA PHE A 294 20.84 -6.48 -5.20
C PHE A 294 21.70 -5.77 -4.16
N ASP A 295 21.27 -5.83 -2.91
CA ASP A 295 21.91 -5.14 -1.81
C ASP A 295 23.10 -5.98 -1.32
N PRO A 296 24.34 -5.47 -1.40
CA PRO A 296 25.51 -6.18 -0.87
C PRO A 296 25.35 -6.60 0.60
N SER A 297 24.68 -5.76 1.40
CA SER A 297 24.45 -6.03 2.83
C SER A 297 23.51 -7.21 3.07
N ARG A 298 22.55 -7.47 2.16
CA ARG A 298 21.64 -8.63 2.23
C ARG A 298 22.27 -9.91 1.68
N VAL A 299 23.16 -9.78 0.69
CA VAL A 299 23.92 -10.89 0.12
C VAL A 299 24.92 -11.44 1.15
N LEU A 300 25.49 -10.55 1.97
CA LEU A 300 26.38 -10.86 3.08
C LEU A 300 25.56 -11.29 4.31
N ARG A 301 25.59 -12.58 4.64
CA ARG A 301 24.83 -13.11 5.78
C ARG A 301 25.43 -12.68 7.11
N ASP A 302 26.74 -12.82 7.23
CA ASP A 302 27.50 -12.47 8.43
C ASP A 302 28.94 -12.11 8.01
N PRO A 303 29.28 -10.82 8.02
CA PRO A 303 30.61 -10.36 7.64
C PRO A 303 31.74 -10.83 8.59
N SER A 304 31.41 -11.26 9.81
CA SER A 304 32.37 -11.80 10.77
C SER A 304 32.81 -13.24 10.45
N LEU A 305 32.07 -13.93 9.58
CA LEU A 305 32.43 -15.25 9.08
C LEU A 305 33.40 -15.16 7.90
N SER A 306 34.13 -16.25 7.66
CA SER A 306 34.95 -16.42 6.47
C SER A 306 34.11 -16.88 5.27
N LEU A 307 34.64 -16.77 4.04
CA LEU A 307 33.93 -17.21 2.83
C LEU A 307 33.52 -18.70 2.89
N PRO A 308 34.36 -19.66 3.34
CA PRO A 308 33.97 -21.06 3.46
C PRO A 308 32.91 -21.31 4.54
N ALA A 309 32.92 -20.50 5.60
CA ALA A 309 31.97 -20.58 6.70
C ALA A 309 30.58 -19.99 6.35
N GLY A 310 30.45 -19.40 5.15
CA GLY A 310 29.18 -18.90 4.62
C GLY A 310 28.94 -17.42 4.86
N ALA A 311 29.98 -16.59 4.77
CA ALA A 311 29.84 -15.13 4.77
C ALA A 311 28.89 -14.64 3.65
N ILE A 312 28.92 -15.29 2.48
CA ILE A 312 28.03 -15.02 1.33
C ILE A 312 27.08 -16.20 1.15
N SER A 313 25.78 -15.92 1.09
CA SER A 313 24.75 -16.95 0.94
C SER A 313 24.89 -17.72 -0.38
N GLY A 314 24.99 -19.05 -0.30
CA GLY A 314 25.07 -19.95 -1.47
C GLY A 314 26.46 -20.05 -2.13
N TRP A 315 27.46 -19.33 -1.61
CA TRP A 315 28.86 -19.35 -2.05
C TRP A 315 29.78 -19.99 -0.99
N ASP A 316 29.23 -20.90 -0.18
CA ASP A 316 29.93 -21.63 0.88
C ASP A 316 30.42 -23.01 0.40
N ARG A 317 31.07 -23.79 1.28
CA ARG A 317 31.53 -25.16 0.97
C ARG A 317 30.42 -26.12 0.53
N ARG A 318 29.15 -25.80 0.78
CA ARG A 318 28.02 -26.65 0.36
C ARG A 318 27.80 -26.55 -1.15
N ASN A 319 28.14 -25.41 -1.75
CA ASN A 319 28.08 -25.21 -3.18
C ASN A 319 29.49 -25.30 -3.82
N VAL A 320 29.90 -26.54 -4.10
CA VAL A 320 31.24 -26.88 -4.61
C VAL A 320 31.63 -26.07 -5.84
N PHE A 321 30.68 -25.75 -6.73
CA PHE A 321 30.94 -25.00 -7.96
C PHE A 321 31.37 -23.55 -7.68
N TYR A 322 30.58 -22.81 -6.90
CA TYR A 322 30.88 -21.40 -6.59
C TYR A 322 32.05 -21.28 -5.61
N PHE A 323 32.16 -22.20 -4.65
CA PHE A 323 33.27 -22.22 -3.71
C PHE A 323 34.62 -22.39 -4.42
N HIS A 324 34.72 -23.32 -5.36
CA HIS A 324 35.96 -23.54 -6.11
C HIS A 324 36.33 -22.35 -7.01
N MET A 325 35.34 -21.58 -7.45
CA MET A 325 35.57 -20.31 -8.15
C MET A 325 36.23 -19.28 -7.22
N LEU A 326 35.80 -19.19 -5.97
CA LEU A 326 36.43 -18.32 -4.97
C LEU A 326 37.86 -18.78 -4.63
N GLU A 327 38.12 -20.09 -4.57
CA GLU A 327 39.48 -20.64 -4.42
C GLU A 327 40.40 -20.20 -5.55
N CYS A 328 39.96 -20.35 -6.81
CA CYS A 328 40.74 -19.88 -7.97
C CYS A 328 40.98 -18.36 -7.95
N LEU A 329 40.00 -17.58 -7.45
CA LEU A 329 40.11 -16.14 -7.30
C LEU A 329 41.15 -15.77 -6.23
N ALA A 330 41.14 -16.48 -5.10
CA ALA A 330 42.09 -16.28 -4.02
C ALA A 330 43.53 -16.65 -4.40
N ASP A 331 43.71 -17.75 -5.13
CA ASP A 331 45.02 -18.16 -5.64
C ASP A 331 45.60 -17.11 -6.61
N HIS A 332 44.76 -16.51 -7.44
CA HIS A 332 45.18 -15.50 -8.43
C HIS A 332 45.53 -14.15 -7.78
N PHE A 333 44.72 -13.67 -6.83
CA PHE A 333 44.91 -12.37 -6.18
C PHE A 333 45.67 -12.42 -4.84
N GLY A 334 45.99 -13.62 -4.34
CA GLY A 334 46.78 -13.83 -3.13
C GLY A 334 46.09 -13.38 -1.84
N PHE A 335 44.78 -13.59 -1.71
CA PHE A 335 44.07 -13.31 -0.45
C PHE A 335 43.69 -14.59 0.30
N ASP A 336 43.60 -14.48 1.62
CA ASP A 336 43.28 -15.61 2.50
C ASP A 336 41.76 -15.77 2.64
N ILE A 337 41.25 -16.90 2.18
CA ILE A 337 39.83 -17.26 2.18
C ILE A 337 39.29 -17.53 3.60
N ASP A 338 40.14 -17.99 4.52
CA ASP A 338 39.73 -18.35 5.87
C ASP A 338 39.66 -17.15 6.82
N LYS A 339 40.11 -15.96 6.36
CA LYS A 339 39.89 -14.72 7.11
C LYS A 339 38.42 -14.31 7.12
N PRO A 340 37.92 -13.75 8.24
CA PRO A 340 36.64 -13.05 8.27
C PRO A 340 36.51 -12.04 7.14
N PHE A 341 35.34 -11.98 6.50
CA PHE A 341 35.12 -11.13 5.32
C PHE A 341 35.39 -9.64 5.62
N GLU A 342 35.03 -9.14 6.80
CA GLU A 342 35.33 -7.76 7.23
C GLU A 342 36.82 -7.43 7.28
N LYS A 343 37.67 -8.42 7.58
CA LYS A 343 39.12 -8.26 7.69
C LYS A 343 39.82 -8.29 6.32
N LEU A 344 39.10 -8.59 5.25
CA LEU A 344 39.61 -8.49 3.88
C LEU A 344 39.73 -7.01 3.47
N SER A 345 40.70 -6.73 2.58
CA SER A 345 40.89 -5.38 2.03
C SER A 345 39.61 -4.93 1.29
N LYS A 346 39.39 -3.61 1.24
CA LYS A 346 38.20 -3.05 0.56
C LYS A 346 38.17 -3.43 -0.93
N THR A 347 39.33 -3.43 -1.59
CA THR A 347 39.49 -3.81 -3.00
C THR A 347 39.15 -5.28 -3.25
N THR A 348 39.59 -6.20 -2.38
CA THR A 348 39.24 -7.63 -2.47
C THR A 348 37.74 -7.84 -2.26
N ARG A 349 37.12 -7.13 -1.31
CA ARG A 349 35.66 -7.21 -1.09
C ARG A 349 34.86 -6.73 -2.30
N GLU A 350 35.23 -5.59 -2.87
CA GLU A 350 34.57 -5.04 -4.07
C GLU A 350 34.75 -5.98 -5.27
N MET A 351 35.93 -6.57 -5.45
CA MET A 351 36.20 -7.55 -6.51
C MET A 351 35.33 -8.81 -6.36
N ILE A 352 35.18 -9.35 -5.14
CA ILE A 352 34.32 -10.51 -4.91
C ILE A 352 32.86 -10.17 -5.25
N LEU A 353 32.38 -8.99 -4.85
CA LEU A 353 30.99 -8.61 -5.04
C LEU A 353 30.65 -8.19 -6.48
N HIS A 354 31.51 -7.39 -7.12
CA HIS A 354 31.25 -6.73 -8.41
C HIS A 354 32.08 -7.28 -9.57
N GLY A 355 33.03 -8.17 -9.31
CA GLY A 355 33.83 -8.84 -10.34
C GLY A 355 35.25 -8.30 -10.50
N SER A 356 36.03 -8.96 -11.36
CA SER A 356 37.42 -8.60 -11.65
C SER A 356 37.57 -7.61 -12.82
N GLY A 357 36.47 -7.02 -13.31
CA GLY A 357 36.47 -6.16 -14.49
C GLY A 357 36.87 -6.94 -15.75
N ASP A 358 37.90 -6.46 -16.45
CA ASP A 358 38.43 -7.10 -17.68
C ASP A 358 39.57 -8.11 -17.42
N GLU A 359 39.97 -8.32 -16.15
CA GLU A 359 41.09 -9.20 -15.83
C GLU A 359 40.68 -10.69 -15.96
N LEU A 360 41.41 -11.42 -16.82
CA LEU A 360 41.14 -12.83 -17.12
C LEU A 360 41.76 -13.76 -16.08
N ILE A 361 40.92 -14.49 -15.36
CA ILE A 361 41.32 -15.45 -14.34
C ILE A 361 41.17 -16.87 -14.90
N LYS A 362 42.08 -17.77 -14.52
CA LYS A 362 42.03 -19.18 -14.91
C LYS A 362 41.16 -19.96 -13.92
N PHE A 363 39.93 -20.26 -14.31
CA PHE A 363 39.03 -21.12 -13.53
C PHE A 363 39.13 -22.58 -13.96
N THR A 364 39.22 -23.48 -12.97
CA THR A 364 39.12 -24.93 -13.18
C THR A 364 37.74 -25.37 -12.73
N TYR A 365 37.00 -26.10 -13.56
CA TYR A 365 35.62 -26.52 -13.23
C TYR A 365 35.53 -28.03 -13.01
N LEU A 366 34.97 -28.46 -11.89
CA LEU A 366 34.73 -29.87 -11.54
C LEU A 366 33.33 -30.30 -12.02
N GLY A 367 33.23 -30.75 -13.28
CA GLY A 367 31.97 -31.21 -13.89
C GLY A 367 32.08 -32.57 -14.60
N LYS A 368 30.95 -33.31 -14.70
CA LYS A 368 30.90 -34.70 -15.23
C LYS A 368 31.16 -34.87 -16.74
N LYS A 369 31.24 -33.81 -17.57
CA LYS A 369 31.36 -33.95 -19.05
C LYS A 369 32.26 -32.95 -19.80
N HIS A 370 32.79 -31.90 -19.17
CA HIS A 370 33.67 -30.94 -19.82
C HIS A 370 34.85 -30.63 -18.88
N TRP A 371 36.01 -31.21 -19.18
CA TRP A 371 37.25 -31.00 -18.42
C TRP A 371 38.15 -30.01 -19.16
N GLY A 372 38.51 -28.90 -18.51
CA GLY A 372 39.53 -27.99 -19.01
C GLY A 372 39.54 -26.63 -18.29
N PRO A 373 40.73 -26.02 -18.09
CA PRO A 373 40.82 -24.67 -17.55
C PRO A 373 40.23 -23.67 -18.54
N ARG A 374 39.34 -22.80 -18.06
CA ARG A 374 38.78 -21.69 -18.85
C ARG A 374 39.34 -20.38 -18.33
N LYS A 375 39.77 -19.50 -19.24
CA LYS A 375 40.14 -18.13 -18.91
C LYS A 375 38.95 -17.22 -19.21
N HIS A 376 38.41 -16.59 -18.19
CA HIS A 376 37.41 -15.53 -18.33
C HIS A 376 37.48 -14.60 -17.12
N ALA A 377 36.91 -13.40 -17.26
CA ALA A 377 36.77 -12.50 -16.13
C ALA A 377 35.77 -13.06 -15.11
N PHE A 378 36.01 -12.78 -13.84
CA PHE A 378 35.05 -13.08 -12.80
C PHE A 378 33.94 -12.03 -12.84
N GLU A 379 32.72 -12.45 -13.13
CA GLU A 379 31.58 -11.52 -13.25
C GLU A 379 31.18 -10.89 -11.91
N GLY A 380 31.58 -11.46 -10.77
CA GLY A 380 31.18 -11.01 -9.44
C GLY A 380 29.91 -11.69 -8.93
N VAL A 381 29.75 -11.74 -7.62
CA VAL A 381 28.58 -12.35 -6.96
C VAL A 381 27.28 -11.61 -7.32
N ILE A 382 27.29 -10.27 -7.28
CA ILE A 382 26.10 -9.45 -7.52
C ILE A 382 25.67 -9.51 -9.00
N PRO A 383 26.56 -9.32 -9.99
CA PRO A 383 26.18 -9.47 -11.40
C PRO A 383 25.71 -10.89 -11.73
N ASN A 384 26.31 -11.94 -11.13
CA ASN A 384 25.82 -13.31 -11.28
C ASN A 384 24.36 -13.45 -10.81
N MET A 385 24.03 -12.92 -9.63
CA MET A 385 22.68 -12.95 -9.08
C MET A 385 21.69 -12.14 -9.95
N GLN A 386 22.09 -10.94 -10.40
CA GLN A 386 21.27 -10.11 -11.30
C GLN A 386 20.96 -10.80 -12.62
N ARG A 387 21.97 -11.41 -13.24
CA ARG A 387 21.82 -12.16 -14.49
C ARG A 387 20.90 -13.36 -14.29
N ARG A 388 21.14 -14.17 -13.25
CA ARG A 388 20.27 -15.31 -12.91
C ARG A 388 18.82 -14.87 -12.66
N TYR A 389 18.59 -13.76 -11.97
CA TYR A 389 17.25 -13.27 -11.73
C TYR A 389 16.50 -12.91 -13.03
N ARG A 390 17.19 -12.27 -13.99
CA ARG A 390 16.62 -11.91 -15.30
C ARG A 390 16.42 -13.10 -16.24
N GLU A 391 17.41 -14.00 -16.31
CA GLU A 391 17.45 -15.09 -17.29
C GLU A 391 16.71 -16.36 -16.84
N THR A 392 16.53 -16.58 -15.53
CA THR A 392 15.93 -17.84 -15.03
C THR A 392 14.43 -17.87 -15.24
N GLU A 393 13.92 -18.97 -15.82
CA GLU A 393 12.48 -19.25 -15.95
C GLU A 393 11.87 -19.94 -14.72
N SER A 394 12.72 -20.52 -13.85
CA SER A 394 12.27 -21.17 -12.62
C SER A 394 11.83 -20.16 -11.55
N GLN A 395 10.55 -20.20 -11.19
CA GLN A 395 9.99 -19.35 -10.15
C GLN A 395 10.66 -19.54 -8.79
N SER A 396 11.00 -20.78 -8.41
CA SER A 396 11.66 -21.07 -7.14
C SER A 396 13.01 -20.37 -6.99
N VAL A 397 13.76 -20.22 -8.09
CA VAL A 397 15.06 -19.53 -8.08
C VAL A 397 14.86 -18.01 -8.00
N ARG A 398 13.85 -17.48 -8.70
CA ARG A 398 13.48 -16.06 -8.57
C ARG A 398 13.08 -15.73 -7.13
N ASP A 399 12.19 -16.53 -6.53
CA ASP A 399 11.72 -16.31 -5.15
C ASP A 399 12.86 -16.37 -4.12
N GLU A 400 13.90 -17.18 -4.38
CA GLU A 400 15.11 -17.21 -3.55
C GLU A 400 15.94 -15.93 -3.71
N LEU A 401 16.15 -15.47 -4.95
CA LEU A 401 16.96 -14.29 -5.26
C LEU A 401 16.30 -12.97 -4.86
N VAL A 402 14.97 -12.87 -4.90
CA VAL A 402 14.19 -11.69 -4.48
C VAL A 402 14.53 -11.27 -3.04
N LYS A 403 14.90 -12.23 -2.17
CA LYS A 403 15.27 -11.96 -0.77
C LYS A 403 16.51 -11.08 -0.62
N TYR A 404 17.35 -10.99 -1.65
CA TYR A 404 18.56 -10.15 -1.67
C TYR A 404 18.34 -8.82 -2.40
N ILE A 405 17.16 -8.62 -2.99
CA ILE A 405 16.82 -7.37 -3.67
C ILE A 405 16.36 -6.36 -2.62
N SER A 406 16.88 -5.14 -2.74
CA SER A 406 16.40 -3.96 -2.04
C SER A 406 15.92 -2.91 -3.04
N THR A 407 15.16 -1.94 -2.57
CA THR A 407 14.61 -0.86 -3.37
C THR A 407 15.26 0.45 -2.97
N GLN A 408 15.67 1.24 -3.96
CA GLN A 408 16.14 2.61 -3.74
C GLN A 408 15.35 3.57 -4.63
N SER A 409 15.23 4.82 -4.20
CA SER A 409 14.68 5.90 -5.03
C SER A 409 15.47 6.02 -6.34
N CYS A 410 14.76 6.18 -7.44
CA CYS A 410 15.40 6.38 -8.75
C CYS A 410 16.14 7.72 -8.75
N GLN A 411 17.44 7.69 -9.03
CA GLN A 411 18.29 8.88 -9.04
C GLN A 411 17.91 9.86 -10.17
N THR A 412 17.50 9.36 -11.34
CA THR A 412 17.15 10.19 -12.50
C THR A 412 15.91 11.06 -12.28
N CYS A 413 14.82 10.45 -11.79
CA CYS A 413 13.60 11.21 -11.49
C CYS A 413 13.55 11.71 -10.04
N GLY A 414 14.55 11.40 -9.21
CA GLY A 414 14.55 11.69 -7.77
C GLY A 414 13.33 11.11 -7.05
N GLY A 415 12.81 9.96 -7.50
CA GLY A 415 11.57 9.36 -6.99
C GLY A 415 10.27 9.81 -7.65
N SER A 416 10.24 10.95 -8.36
CA SER A 416 9.00 11.57 -8.90
C SER A 416 8.25 10.76 -9.96
N ARG A 417 8.80 9.63 -10.44
CA ARG A 417 8.24 8.74 -11.48
C ARG A 417 8.13 9.35 -12.88
N LEU A 418 8.34 10.66 -13.01
CA LEU A 418 8.13 11.42 -14.22
C LEU A 418 9.44 11.71 -14.98
N ARG A 419 9.31 11.99 -16.27
CA ARG A 419 10.42 12.51 -17.10
C ARG A 419 10.80 13.94 -16.71
N THR A 420 11.89 14.44 -17.29
CA THR A 420 12.40 15.78 -17.01
C THR A 420 11.40 16.86 -17.42
N GLU A 421 10.73 16.70 -18.56
CA GLU A 421 9.80 17.66 -19.15
C GLU A 421 8.62 18.00 -18.20
N PRO A 422 7.77 17.06 -17.76
CA PRO A 422 6.66 17.35 -16.84
C PRO A 422 7.09 17.80 -15.44
N ARG A 423 8.34 17.54 -15.03
CA ARG A 423 8.87 18.00 -13.73
C ARG A 423 9.17 19.49 -13.70
N HIS A 424 9.32 20.12 -14.86
CA HIS A 424 9.60 21.56 -14.99
C HIS A 424 8.37 22.33 -15.47
N VAL A 425 7.17 21.84 -15.18
CA VAL A 425 5.92 22.58 -15.35
C VAL A 425 5.40 22.95 -13.98
N PHE A 426 5.08 24.23 -13.77
CA PHE A 426 4.76 24.79 -12.47
C PHE A 426 3.36 25.40 -12.43
N VAL A 427 2.67 25.23 -11.32
CA VAL A 427 1.45 25.98 -10.97
C VAL A 427 1.74 26.69 -9.65
N ALA A 428 1.62 28.01 -9.62
CA ALA A 428 1.99 28.84 -8.46
C ALA A 428 3.37 28.47 -7.85
N ASN A 429 4.40 28.35 -8.70
CA ASN A 429 5.77 27.98 -8.34
C ASN A 429 5.95 26.58 -7.70
N LYS A 430 4.99 25.67 -7.87
CA LYS A 430 5.10 24.27 -7.44
C LYS A 430 4.97 23.33 -8.63
N ALA A 431 5.88 22.37 -8.74
CA ALA A 431 5.75 21.30 -9.72
C ALA A 431 4.78 20.22 -9.22
N ILE A 432 4.26 19.39 -10.12
CA ILE A 432 3.27 18.36 -9.77
C ILE A 432 3.78 17.41 -8.67
N HIS A 433 5.06 17.04 -8.73
CA HIS A 433 5.68 16.13 -7.78
C HIS A 433 5.91 16.76 -6.40
N ASP A 434 6.01 18.09 -6.32
CA ASP A 434 6.09 18.78 -5.04
C ASP A 434 4.75 18.71 -4.32
N ILE A 435 3.64 18.92 -5.05
CA ILE A 435 2.29 18.84 -4.49
C ILE A 435 1.99 17.41 -4.04
N THR A 436 2.39 16.39 -4.80
CA THR A 436 2.13 15.00 -4.41
C THR A 436 2.92 14.51 -3.19
N ARG A 437 4.01 15.20 -2.85
CA ARG A 437 4.86 14.91 -1.69
C ARG A 437 4.40 15.59 -0.42
N MET A 438 3.59 16.64 -0.53
CA MET A 438 3.02 17.31 0.63
C MET A 438 2.07 16.36 1.37
N PRO A 439 2.00 16.46 2.71
CA PRO A 439 0.89 15.91 3.46
C PRO A 439 -0.44 16.45 2.92
N ILE A 440 -1.48 15.63 2.94
CA ILE A 440 -2.81 15.98 2.42
C ILE A 440 -3.35 17.24 3.11
N ALA A 441 -3.10 17.44 4.41
CA ALA A 441 -3.44 18.67 5.12
C ALA A 441 -2.83 19.92 4.45
N SER A 442 -1.53 19.88 4.17
CA SER A 442 -0.81 20.99 3.55
C SER A 442 -1.22 21.20 2.09
N ALA A 443 -1.52 20.11 1.36
CA ALA A 443 -2.06 20.21 0.01
C ALA A 443 -3.45 20.84 0.02
N GLN A 444 -4.31 20.49 0.97
CA GLN A 444 -5.64 21.10 1.12
C GLN A 444 -5.54 22.60 1.40
N GLU A 445 -4.65 23.01 2.31
CA GLU A 445 -4.38 24.42 2.59
C GLU A 445 -3.85 25.16 1.35
N PHE A 446 -2.92 24.53 0.61
CA PHE A 446 -2.41 25.08 -0.64
C PHE A 446 -3.52 25.35 -1.66
N PHE A 447 -4.41 24.38 -1.92
CA PHE A 447 -5.52 24.57 -2.87
C PHE A 447 -6.60 25.52 -2.36
N SER A 448 -6.77 25.64 -1.04
CA SER A 448 -7.72 26.61 -0.45
C SER A 448 -7.25 28.06 -0.63
N ASN A 449 -5.93 28.28 -0.68
CA ASN A 449 -5.31 29.59 -0.86
C ASN A 449 -4.85 29.86 -2.31
N LEU A 450 -5.05 28.91 -3.22
CA LEU A 450 -4.60 29.03 -4.61
C LEU A 450 -5.53 29.95 -5.40
N SER A 451 -5.08 31.17 -5.64
CA SER A 451 -5.69 32.11 -6.59
C SER A 451 -4.80 32.28 -7.82
N LEU A 452 -5.40 32.19 -9.00
CA LEU A 452 -4.74 32.38 -10.28
C LEU A 452 -5.44 33.50 -11.05
N ASP A 453 -4.68 34.39 -11.67
CA ASP A 453 -5.22 35.55 -12.35
C ASP A 453 -5.60 35.25 -13.82
N GLY A 454 -6.57 36.01 -14.34
CA GLY A 454 -6.96 35.99 -15.75
C GLY A 454 -7.69 34.73 -16.21
N SER A 455 -7.61 34.44 -17.51
CA SER A 455 -8.30 33.29 -18.16
C SER A 455 -7.86 31.93 -17.61
N ARG A 456 -6.61 31.83 -17.14
CA ARG A 456 -6.08 30.64 -16.49
C ARG A 456 -6.80 30.35 -15.16
N GLY A 457 -7.13 31.39 -14.40
CA GLY A 457 -7.92 31.27 -13.17
C GLY A 457 -9.32 30.73 -13.42
N GLU A 458 -10.03 31.24 -14.43
CA GLU A 458 -11.38 30.78 -14.79
C GLU A 458 -11.42 29.30 -15.20
N ILE A 459 -10.40 28.83 -15.95
CA ILE A 459 -10.27 27.42 -16.33
C ILE A 459 -9.92 26.56 -15.10
N ALA A 460 -9.05 27.06 -14.22
CA ALA A 460 -8.60 26.36 -13.03
C ALA A 460 -9.70 26.20 -11.97
N GLU A 461 -10.60 27.17 -11.83
CA GLU A 461 -11.54 27.30 -10.70
C GLU A 461 -12.29 25.99 -10.40
N LYS A 462 -12.88 25.37 -11.44
CA LYS A 462 -13.63 24.10 -11.28
C LYS A 462 -12.73 22.94 -10.87
N ILE A 463 -11.51 22.88 -11.42
CA ILE A 463 -10.55 21.80 -11.13
C ILE A 463 -10.00 21.96 -9.72
N VAL A 464 -9.63 23.19 -9.32
CA VAL A 464 -9.13 23.52 -7.98
C VAL A 464 -10.19 23.23 -6.93
N LYS A 465 -11.45 23.58 -7.19
CA LYS A 465 -12.57 23.25 -6.31
C LYS A 465 -12.74 21.75 -6.11
N GLU A 466 -12.70 20.97 -7.19
CA GLU A 466 -12.83 19.51 -7.14
C GLU A 466 -11.66 18.85 -6.38
N VAL A 467 -10.42 19.30 -6.64
CA VAL A 467 -9.23 18.84 -5.91
C VAL A 467 -9.33 19.18 -4.42
N GLY A 468 -9.71 20.42 -4.09
CA GLY A 468 -9.88 20.87 -2.71
C GLY A 468 -10.95 20.08 -1.96
N GLN A 469 -12.08 19.76 -2.60
CA GLN A 469 -13.14 18.93 -2.03
C GLN A 469 -12.65 17.49 -1.74
N ARG A 470 -11.98 16.85 -2.71
CA ARG A 470 -11.44 15.49 -2.53
C ARG A 470 -10.37 15.41 -1.45
N LEU A 471 -9.48 16.40 -1.38
CA LEU A 471 -8.52 16.52 -0.28
C LEU A 471 -9.24 16.70 1.07
N GLY A 472 -10.30 17.53 1.11
CA GLY A 472 -11.13 17.71 2.30
C GLY A 472 -11.79 16.40 2.76
N PHE A 473 -12.30 15.57 1.84
CA PHE A 473 -12.85 14.26 2.21
C PHE A 473 -11.80 13.33 2.83
N LEU A 474 -10.56 13.34 2.31
CA LEU A 474 -9.46 12.57 2.90
C LEU A 474 -9.08 13.06 4.31
N VAL A 475 -9.12 14.37 4.54
CA VAL A 475 -8.90 14.96 5.88
C VAL A 475 -10.04 14.57 6.84
N ASN A 476 -11.29 14.59 6.39
CA ASN A 476 -12.45 14.23 7.22
C ASN A 476 -12.40 12.78 7.70
N VAL A 477 -11.89 11.85 6.89
CA VAL A 477 -11.69 10.45 7.28
C VAL A 477 -10.38 10.21 8.07
N GLY A 478 -9.63 11.26 8.42
CA GLY A 478 -8.42 11.18 9.25
C GLY A 478 -7.18 10.66 8.53
N LEU A 479 -7.05 10.95 7.22
CA LEU A 479 -5.89 10.58 6.40
C LEU A 479 -5.02 11.79 6.02
N ASP A 480 -5.15 12.89 6.75
CA ASP A 480 -4.50 14.18 6.53
C ASP A 480 -2.95 14.10 6.55
N TYR A 481 -2.41 13.10 7.24
CA TYR A 481 -0.98 12.83 7.36
C TYR A 481 -0.36 12.09 6.16
N LEU A 482 -1.19 11.52 5.26
CA LEU A 482 -0.69 10.81 4.09
C LEU A 482 -0.23 11.78 3.00
N THR A 483 0.61 11.29 2.10
CA THR A 483 0.99 11.99 0.87
C THR A 483 0.31 11.32 -0.33
N LEU A 484 0.06 12.08 -1.40
CA LEU A 484 -0.54 11.55 -2.63
C LEU A 484 0.41 10.59 -3.38
N GLU A 485 1.73 10.71 -3.15
CA GLU A 485 2.76 9.81 -3.71
C GLU A 485 2.84 8.45 -2.97
N ARG A 486 2.31 8.33 -1.74
CA ARG A 486 2.38 7.08 -0.96
C ARG A 486 1.83 5.92 -1.78
N SER A 487 2.61 4.83 -1.82
CA SER A 487 2.24 3.61 -2.53
C SER A 487 0.96 3.02 -1.93
N ALA A 488 0.04 2.57 -2.79
CA ALA A 488 -1.16 1.89 -2.33
C ALA A 488 -0.84 0.56 -1.62
N GLU A 489 0.32 -0.04 -1.89
CA GLU A 489 0.75 -1.31 -1.27
C GLU A 489 1.18 -1.16 0.19
N THR A 490 1.60 0.05 0.62
CA THR A 490 2.06 0.29 1.99
C THR A 490 0.94 0.78 2.91
N LEU A 491 -0.30 0.84 2.41
CA LEU A 491 -1.46 1.23 3.20
C LEU A 491 -1.91 0.06 4.08
N SER A 492 -2.30 0.37 5.31
CA SER A 492 -3.05 -0.57 6.16
C SER A 492 -4.45 -0.82 5.58
N GLY A 493 -5.11 -1.91 6.02
CA GLY A 493 -6.48 -2.22 5.61
C GLY A 493 -7.44 -1.07 5.90
N GLY A 494 -7.36 -0.47 7.09
CA GLY A 494 -8.18 0.68 7.48
C GLY A 494 -7.84 1.97 6.73
N GLU A 495 -6.57 2.23 6.36
CA GLU A 495 -6.21 3.37 5.49
C GLU A 495 -6.81 3.18 4.08
N ALA A 496 -6.65 2.00 3.48
CA ALA A 496 -7.19 1.70 2.15
C ALA A 496 -8.73 1.80 2.12
N GLN A 497 -9.39 1.32 3.17
CA GLN A 497 -10.83 1.41 3.34
C GLN A 497 -11.32 2.86 3.43
N ARG A 498 -10.66 3.69 4.26
CA ARG A 498 -10.98 5.12 4.40
C ARG A 498 -10.73 5.91 3.12
N ILE A 499 -9.67 5.60 2.38
CA ILE A 499 -9.44 6.19 1.04
C ILE A 499 -10.62 5.87 0.12
N ARG A 500 -11.06 4.61 0.11
CA ARG A 500 -12.20 4.19 -0.72
C ARG A 500 -13.48 4.91 -0.30
N LEU A 501 -13.73 5.07 1.01
CA LEU A 501 -14.85 5.84 1.55
C LEU A 501 -14.81 7.30 1.07
N ALA A 502 -13.67 7.97 1.20
CA ALA A 502 -13.48 9.34 0.72
C ALA A 502 -13.74 9.46 -0.80
N SER A 503 -13.24 8.52 -1.60
CA SER A 503 -13.52 8.48 -3.04
C SER A 503 -15.00 8.29 -3.36
N GLN A 504 -15.73 7.47 -2.59
CA GLN A 504 -17.17 7.27 -2.78
C GLN A 504 -17.99 8.52 -2.46
N ILE A 505 -17.60 9.28 -1.44
CA ILE A 505 -18.24 10.55 -1.10
C ILE A 505 -18.00 11.57 -2.21
N GLY A 506 -16.76 11.63 -2.73
CA GLY A 506 -16.41 12.49 -3.86
C GLY A 506 -17.15 12.18 -5.15
N ALA A 507 -17.65 10.94 -5.33
CA ALA A 507 -18.45 10.58 -6.50
C ALA A 507 -19.87 11.20 -6.48
N GLY A 508 -20.36 11.65 -5.32
CA GLY A 508 -21.65 12.34 -5.20
C GLY A 508 -22.87 11.51 -5.63
N LEU A 509 -22.78 10.18 -5.50
CA LEU A 509 -23.87 9.28 -5.89
C LEU A 509 -25.06 9.38 -4.93
N VAL A 510 -26.27 9.26 -5.48
CA VAL A 510 -27.55 9.29 -4.75
C VAL A 510 -28.35 8.04 -5.06
N GLY A 511 -29.11 7.51 -4.09
CA GLY A 511 -29.92 6.31 -4.27
C GLY A 511 -29.08 5.03 -4.32
N VAL A 512 -27.87 5.06 -3.79
CA VAL A 512 -26.96 3.91 -3.68
C VAL A 512 -27.07 3.30 -2.28
N MET A 513 -26.86 1.99 -2.20
CA MET A 513 -26.71 1.28 -0.93
C MET A 513 -25.22 1.00 -0.67
N TYR A 514 -24.66 1.64 0.35
CA TYR A 514 -23.29 1.42 0.78
C TYR A 514 -23.27 0.36 1.87
N VAL A 515 -22.45 -0.68 1.70
CA VAL A 515 -22.24 -1.73 2.71
C VAL A 515 -20.79 -1.68 3.18
N LEU A 516 -20.57 -1.36 4.45
CA LEU A 516 -19.26 -1.12 5.05
C LEU A 516 -18.92 -2.19 6.10
N ASP A 517 -17.66 -2.62 6.11
CA ASP A 517 -17.15 -3.65 7.03
C ASP A 517 -16.25 -3.01 8.08
N GLU A 518 -16.79 -2.70 9.26
CA GLU A 518 -16.05 -2.15 10.41
C GLU A 518 -15.14 -0.96 10.05
N PRO A 519 -15.70 0.17 9.58
CA PRO A 519 -14.91 1.33 9.16
C PRO A 519 -14.12 1.99 10.29
N SER A 520 -14.40 1.67 11.57
CA SER A 520 -13.65 2.17 12.74
C SER A 520 -12.29 1.48 12.96
N ILE A 521 -11.95 0.44 12.19
CA ILE A 521 -10.68 -0.29 12.34
C ILE A 521 -9.45 0.61 12.11
N GLY A 522 -8.45 0.45 12.97
CA GLY A 522 -7.18 1.19 12.93
C GLY A 522 -7.35 2.70 13.09
N LEU A 523 -8.46 3.10 13.72
CA LEU A 523 -8.83 4.48 13.96
C LEU A 523 -8.81 4.77 15.47
N HIS A 524 -8.19 5.88 15.86
CA HIS A 524 -8.17 6.27 17.26
C HIS A 524 -9.52 6.86 17.67
N GLN A 525 -9.98 6.65 18.91
CA GLN A 525 -11.31 7.11 19.37
C GLN A 525 -11.60 8.58 19.05
N ARG A 526 -10.56 9.43 19.12
CA ARG A 526 -10.63 10.85 18.71
C ARG A 526 -11.23 11.08 17.32
N ASP A 527 -10.82 10.26 16.36
CA ASP A 527 -11.19 10.45 14.96
C ASP A 527 -12.52 9.74 14.63
N ASN A 528 -13.02 8.89 15.54
CA ASN A 528 -14.22 8.07 15.33
C ASN A 528 -15.46 8.93 15.08
N GLY A 529 -15.64 10.01 15.86
CA GLY A 529 -16.71 10.97 15.62
C GLY A 529 -16.70 11.57 14.21
N ARG A 530 -15.51 11.88 13.65
CA ARG A 530 -15.40 12.42 12.28
C ARG A 530 -15.81 11.41 11.22
N LEU A 531 -15.46 10.14 11.44
CA LEU A 531 -15.90 9.05 10.57
C LEU A 531 -17.42 8.92 10.62
N LEU A 532 -18.03 8.93 11.81
CA LEU A 532 -19.49 8.84 11.96
C LEU A 532 -20.21 10.01 11.29
N ASP A 533 -19.71 11.24 11.46
CA ASP A 533 -20.23 12.42 10.75
C ASP A 533 -20.18 12.25 9.23
N THR A 534 -19.12 11.61 8.74
CA THR A 534 -18.94 11.32 7.33
C THR A 534 -19.94 10.27 6.81
N LEU A 535 -20.23 9.23 7.61
CA LEU A 535 -21.26 8.22 7.28
C LEU A 535 -22.67 8.81 7.32
N ILE A 536 -22.94 9.69 8.29
CA ILE A 536 -24.16 10.48 8.38
C ILE A 536 -24.32 11.35 7.13
N HIS A 537 -23.27 12.04 6.70
CA HIS A 537 -23.31 12.83 5.49
C HIS A 537 -23.61 11.98 4.25
N LEU A 538 -22.97 10.81 4.13
CA LEU A 538 -23.22 9.88 3.02
C LEU A 538 -24.68 9.42 2.97
N ARG A 539 -25.30 9.16 4.13
CA ARG A 539 -26.74 8.89 4.28
C ARG A 539 -27.57 10.10 3.84
N ASP A 540 -27.26 11.29 4.35
CA ASP A 540 -28.07 12.51 4.16
C ASP A 540 -28.08 13.02 2.71
N ILE A 541 -27.10 12.63 1.90
CA ILE A 541 -27.09 12.83 0.43
C ILE A 541 -28.24 12.07 -0.27
N GLY A 542 -28.88 11.11 0.42
CA GLY A 542 -29.98 10.29 -0.10
C GLY A 542 -29.55 8.85 -0.41
N ASN A 543 -28.65 8.31 0.41
CA ASN A 543 -28.18 6.93 0.31
C ASN A 543 -28.58 6.11 1.53
N THR A 544 -28.59 4.79 1.39
CA THR A 544 -28.75 3.87 2.52
C THR A 544 -27.36 3.36 2.91
N VAL A 545 -26.98 3.48 4.17
CA VAL A 545 -25.66 3.08 4.66
C VAL A 545 -25.85 1.93 5.64
N ILE A 546 -25.34 0.74 5.29
CA ILE A 546 -25.36 -0.46 6.14
C ILE A 546 -23.93 -0.70 6.61
N VAL A 547 -23.71 -0.71 7.91
CA VAL A 547 -22.39 -0.87 8.51
C VAL A 547 -22.40 -2.10 9.40
N VAL A 548 -21.43 -3.00 9.22
CA VAL A 548 -21.15 -4.04 10.22
C VAL A 548 -20.21 -3.43 11.24
N GLU A 549 -20.63 -3.32 12.50
CA GLU A 549 -19.85 -2.63 13.54
C GLU A 549 -20.02 -3.22 14.94
N HIS A 550 -18.99 -2.98 15.74
CA HIS A 550 -18.89 -3.37 17.15
C HIS A 550 -18.59 -2.18 18.06
N ASP A 551 -18.23 -1.02 17.50
CA ASP A 551 -18.00 0.19 18.28
C ASP A 551 -19.29 0.72 18.96
N GLU A 552 -19.17 1.10 20.23
CA GLU A 552 -20.29 1.58 21.03
C GLU A 552 -20.88 2.89 20.47
N GLU A 553 -20.03 3.83 20.05
CA GLU A 553 -20.44 5.15 19.54
C GLU A 553 -21.19 5.00 18.20
N ALA A 554 -20.70 4.14 17.31
CA ALA A 554 -21.35 3.81 16.05
C ALA A 554 -22.75 3.19 16.27
N ILE A 555 -22.88 2.21 17.17
CA ILE A 555 -24.16 1.56 17.47
C ILE A 555 -25.16 2.57 18.05
N ARG A 556 -24.72 3.47 18.94
CA ARG A 556 -25.58 4.50 19.55
C ARG A 556 -26.02 5.57 18.56
N THR A 557 -25.18 5.89 17.58
CA THR A 557 -25.44 6.93 16.56
C THR A 557 -26.34 6.44 15.43
N ALA A 558 -26.45 5.12 15.24
CA ALA A 558 -27.25 4.51 14.19
C ALA A 558 -28.74 4.87 14.28
N ASP A 559 -29.38 5.05 13.12
CA ASP A 559 -30.83 5.23 13.03
C ASP A 559 -31.58 3.93 13.32
N TYR A 560 -30.95 2.80 12.97
CA TYR A 560 -31.49 1.46 13.13
C TYR A 560 -30.34 0.48 13.41
N VAL A 561 -30.53 -0.41 14.38
CA VAL A 561 -29.59 -1.44 14.78
C VAL A 561 -30.25 -2.80 14.60
N LEU A 562 -29.52 -3.74 14.00
CA LEU A 562 -29.89 -5.14 13.87
C LEU A 562 -28.86 -6.00 14.60
N ASP A 563 -29.28 -6.63 15.69
CA ASP A 563 -28.43 -7.56 16.45
C ASP A 563 -28.66 -9.00 15.98
N LEU A 564 -27.58 -9.64 15.49
CA LEU A 564 -27.60 -10.98 14.92
C LEU A 564 -26.92 -12.00 15.84
N GLY A 565 -27.67 -13.06 16.10
CA GLY A 565 -27.25 -14.34 16.68
C GLY A 565 -26.93 -14.26 18.18
N PRO A 566 -27.56 -15.08 19.04
CA PRO A 566 -27.16 -15.17 20.45
C PRO A 566 -25.79 -15.88 20.63
N GLY A 567 -25.24 -16.44 19.55
CA GLY A 567 -24.01 -17.20 19.49
C GLY A 567 -23.37 -17.15 18.10
N ALA A 568 -22.25 -17.85 17.93
CA ALA A 568 -21.54 -17.96 16.65
C ALA A 568 -21.88 -19.26 15.90
N GLY A 569 -21.68 -19.26 14.58
CA GLY A 569 -21.83 -20.45 13.74
C GLY A 569 -23.27 -20.99 13.75
N VAL A 570 -23.42 -22.28 14.02
CA VAL A 570 -24.75 -22.95 14.07
C VAL A 570 -25.66 -22.41 15.18
N HIS A 571 -25.09 -21.77 16.20
CA HIS A 571 -25.85 -21.14 17.28
C HIS A 571 -26.27 -19.69 16.97
N GLY A 572 -25.75 -19.14 15.87
CA GLY A 572 -26.07 -17.79 15.38
C GLY A 572 -27.14 -17.79 14.29
N GLY A 573 -27.09 -16.78 13.41
CA GLY A 573 -27.90 -16.71 12.20
C GLY A 573 -29.38 -16.41 12.44
N ARG A 574 -29.72 -15.84 13.60
CA ARG A 574 -31.09 -15.39 13.95
C ARG A 574 -31.07 -13.92 14.32
N VAL A 575 -32.15 -13.20 14.08
CA VAL A 575 -32.30 -11.83 14.60
C VAL A 575 -32.67 -11.91 16.08
N VAL A 576 -31.87 -11.29 16.95
CA VAL A 576 -32.07 -11.29 18.40
C VAL A 576 -32.85 -10.05 18.84
N ALA A 577 -32.45 -8.89 18.34
CA ALA A 577 -33.10 -7.62 18.61
C ALA A 577 -32.95 -6.70 17.39
N GLN A 578 -33.92 -5.81 17.20
CA GLN A 578 -33.89 -4.82 16.14
C GLN A 578 -34.63 -3.55 16.57
N GLY A 579 -34.17 -2.38 16.12
CA GLY A 579 -34.76 -1.09 16.51
C GLY A 579 -33.69 -0.02 16.68
N ARG A 580 -33.87 0.90 17.63
CA ARG A 580 -32.81 1.85 18.03
C ARG A 580 -31.90 1.22 19.08
N ALA A 581 -30.74 1.83 19.34
CA ALA A 581 -29.81 1.36 20.39
C ALA A 581 -30.51 1.12 21.75
N ASN A 582 -31.42 2.00 22.16
CA ASN A 582 -32.19 1.85 23.41
C ASN A 582 -33.10 0.61 23.41
N ASP A 583 -33.60 0.18 22.25
CA ASP A 583 -34.43 -1.04 22.14
C ASP A 583 -33.54 -2.29 22.28
N ILE A 584 -32.31 -2.24 21.75
CA ILE A 584 -31.31 -3.31 21.91
C ILE A 584 -30.90 -3.46 23.38
N GLU A 585 -30.66 -2.36 24.10
CA GLU A 585 -30.31 -2.37 25.54
C GLU A 585 -31.39 -3.01 26.43
N GLN A 586 -32.66 -2.84 26.06
CA GLN A 586 -33.78 -3.41 26.80
C GLN A 586 -33.90 -4.92 26.60
N SER A 587 -33.39 -5.46 25.48
CA SER A 587 -33.39 -6.88 25.22
C SER A 587 -32.50 -7.63 26.23
N SER A 588 -33.05 -8.65 26.89
CA SER A 588 -32.28 -9.55 27.76
C SER A 588 -31.52 -10.60 26.96
N GLU A 589 -31.97 -10.94 25.76
CA GLU A 589 -31.34 -11.96 24.91
C GLU A 589 -30.14 -11.39 24.13
N SER A 590 -30.13 -10.08 23.88
CA SER A 590 -29.02 -9.39 23.20
C SER A 590 -27.78 -9.32 24.09
N ILE A 591 -26.72 -10.01 23.69
CA ILE A 591 -25.42 -9.88 24.36
C ILE A 591 -24.89 -8.46 24.17
N THR A 592 -25.04 -7.89 22.97
CA THR A 592 -24.67 -6.49 22.70
C THR A 592 -25.43 -5.54 23.63
N GLY A 593 -26.74 -5.70 23.78
CA GLY A 593 -27.56 -4.92 24.72
C GLY A 593 -27.13 -5.04 26.18
N GLN A 594 -26.64 -6.22 26.60
CA GLN A 594 -26.07 -6.41 27.94
C GLN A 594 -24.79 -5.61 28.17
N PHE A 595 -23.93 -5.47 27.16
CA PHE A 595 -22.72 -4.62 27.24
C PHE A 595 -23.09 -3.13 27.18
N LEU A 596 -23.96 -2.73 26.24
CA LEU A 596 -24.40 -1.33 26.11
C LEU A 596 -25.11 -0.79 27.35
N SER A 597 -25.88 -1.63 28.03
CA SER A 597 -26.56 -1.27 29.29
C SER A 597 -25.67 -1.38 30.53
N GLY A 598 -24.44 -1.90 30.40
CA GLY A 598 -23.52 -2.14 31.53
C GLY A 598 -23.88 -3.35 32.41
N ARG A 599 -24.84 -4.20 32.02
CA ARG A 599 -25.13 -5.47 32.73
C ARG A 599 -23.96 -6.45 32.64
N ARG A 600 -23.20 -6.37 31.55
CA ARG A 600 -21.90 -7.02 31.37
C ARG A 600 -20.87 -5.95 31.02
N GLU A 601 -19.65 -6.11 31.49
CA GLU A 601 -18.54 -5.23 31.19
C GLU A 601 -17.22 -6.01 31.23
N ILE A 602 -16.22 -5.51 30.50
CA ILE A 602 -14.83 -5.96 30.66
C ILE A 602 -14.26 -5.23 31.88
N ALA A 603 -14.04 -5.98 32.96
CA ALA A 603 -13.62 -5.42 34.25
C ALA A 603 -12.18 -4.90 34.22
N ILE A 604 -11.93 -3.79 34.91
CA ILE A 604 -10.57 -3.28 35.11
C ILE A 604 -9.83 -4.19 36.11
N PRO A 605 -8.56 -4.58 35.85
CA PRO A 605 -7.80 -5.39 36.79
C PRO A 605 -7.63 -4.67 38.13
N LYS A 606 -8.03 -5.31 39.24
CA LYS A 606 -7.91 -4.75 40.60
C LYS A 606 -6.47 -4.44 41.00
N THR A 607 -5.53 -5.22 40.48
CA THR A 607 -4.09 -5.10 40.69
C THR A 607 -3.38 -5.35 39.37
N ARG A 608 -2.55 -4.40 38.93
CA ARG A 608 -1.67 -4.57 37.75
C ARG A 608 -0.35 -5.19 38.17
N THR A 609 0.30 -5.87 37.23
CA THR A 609 1.61 -6.48 37.49
C THR A 609 2.67 -5.37 37.56
N PRO A 610 3.48 -5.28 38.64
CA PRO A 610 4.43 -4.18 38.79
C PRO A 610 5.59 -4.30 37.79
N VAL A 611 6.05 -3.15 37.28
CA VAL A 611 7.21 -3.08 36.39
C VAL A 611 8.49 -3.52 37.11
N ASN A 612 9.24 -4.42 36.47
CA ASN A 612 10.60 -4.73 36.89
C ASN A 612 11.59 -3.82 36.16
N LYS A 613 12.17 -2.85 36.89
CA LYS A 613 13.11 -1.86 36.33
C LYS A 613 14.40 -2.47 35.79
N ASP A 614 14.79 -3.65 36.25
CA ASP A 614 16.02 -4.33 35.82
C ASP A 614 15.82 -5.17 34.55
N LYS A 615 14.56 -5.35 34.09
CA LYS A 615 14.22 -6.13 32.90
C LYS A 615 13.39 -5.31 31.93
N CYS A 616 14.07 -4.64 31.00
CA CYS A 616 13.44 -3.78 30.03
C CYS A 616 14.10 -3.90 28.65
N LEU A 617 13.28 -4.00 27.61
CA LEU A 617 13.72 -3.86 26.23
C LEU A 617 13.80 -2.36 25.90
N SER A 618 15.02 -1.86 25.68
CA SER A 618 15.27 -0.43 25.45
C SER A 618 15.65 -0.19 24.00
N ILE A 619 14.82 0.59 23.30
CA ILE A 619 15.04 1.04 21.93
C ILE A 619 15.62 2.46 21.99
N ILE A 620 16.84 2.65 21.48
CA ILE A 620 17.54 3.93 21.59
C ILE A 620 17.69 4.56 20.20
N GLY A 621 17.25 5.82 20.09
CA GLY A 621 17.37 6.67 18.92
C GLY A 621 16.66 6.13 17.68
N ALA A 622 15.43 5.64 17.82
CA ALA A 622 14.63 5.17 16.69
C ALA A 622 14.24 6.34 15.77
N CYS A 623 14.58 6.25 14.49
CA CYS A 623 14.40 7.30 13.49
C CYS A 623 13.87 6.79 12.14
N GLY A 624 13.22 5.62 12.12
CA GLY A 624 12.52 5.11 10.94
C GLY A 624 11.27 5.93 10.60
N ASN A 625 11.01 6.14 9.31
CA ASN A 625 9.88 6.91 8.78
C ASN A 625 9.73 8.28 9.47
N ASN A 626 8.66 8.49 10.24
CA ASN A 626 8.37 9.74 10.94
C ASN A 626 8.87 9.78 12.40
N LEU A 627 9.54 8.74 12.91
CA LEU A 627 10.07 8.70 14.28
C LEU A 627 11.19 9.73 14.48
N LYS A 628 11.12 10.51 15.56
CA LYS A 628 12.01 11.67 15.81
C LYS A 628 13.19 11.35 16.73
N ASN A 629 13.97 10.32 16.39
CA ASN A 629 15.12 9.86 17.20
C ASN A 629 14.71 9.62 18.68
N ILE A 630 13.70 8.78 18.88
CA ILE A 630 13.09 8.53 20.18
C ILE A 630 13.77 7.41 20.94
N ASP A 631 13.74 7.51 22.28
CA ASP A 631 14.14 6.46 23.19
C ASP A 631 12.88 5.88 23.86
N VAL A 632 12.69 4.56 23.75
CA VAL A 632 11.49 3.85 24.23
C VAL A 632 11.89 2.65 25.07
N HIS A 633 11.21 2.45 26.18
CA HIS A 633 11.46 1.38 27.13
C HIS A 633 10.20 0.51 27.27
N ILE A 634 10.31 -0.78 26.90
CA ILE A 634 9.22 -1.77 27.00
C ILE A 634 9.53 -2.73 28.17
N PRO A 635 8.74 -2.73 29.25
CA PRO A 635 8.93 -3.66 30.36
C PRO A 635 8.78 -5.13 29.95
N VAL A 636 9.66 -6.00 30.44
CA VAL A 636 9.60 -7.44 30.18
C VAL A 636 8.62 -8.12 31.14
N GLY A 637 7.84 -9.08 30.64
CA GLY A 637 6.89 -9.88 31.42
C GLY A 637 5.53 -9.21 31.65
N LEU A 638 5.24 -8.10 30.96
CA LEU A 638 4.00 -7.35 31.05
C LEU A 638 3.17 -7.43 29.77
N LEU A 639 1.87 -7.14 29.89
CA LEU A 639 1.03 -6.75 28.75
C LEU A 639 1.22 -5.25 28.51
N THR A 640 2.01 -4.90 27.49
CA THR A 640 2.29 -3.52 27.11
C THR A 640 1.46 -3.13 25.89
N CYS A 641 0.65 -2.09 26.01
CA CYS A 641 -0.16 -1.56 24.92
C CYS A 641 0.52 -0.35 24.29
N ILE A 642 0.69 -0.36 22.97
CA ILE A 642 1.22 0.76 22.18
C ILE A 642 0.03 1.48 21.57
N THR A 643 -0.19 2.72 22.00
CA THR A 643 -1.38 3.52 21.71
C THR A 643 -1.02 4.81 20.99
N GLY A 644 -2.02 5.61 20.64
CA GLY A 644 -1.85 6.88 19.94
C GLY A 644 -2.53 6.92 18.58
N VAL A 645 -2.60 8.10 17.97
CA VAL A 645 -3.39 8.36 16.76
C VAL A 645 -2.88 7.60 15.52
N SER A 646 -3.73 7.44 14.49
CA SER A 646 -3.30 6.83 13.22
C SER A 646 -2.15 7.63 12.60
N GLY A 647 -1.12 6.95 12.11
CA GLY A 647 0.07 7.61 11.56
C GLY A 647 1.09 8.14 12.59
N SER A 648 0.91 7.93 13.89
CA SER A 648 1.86 8.42 14.93
C SER A 648 3.22 7.69 14.97
N GLY A 649 3.36 6.57 14.23
CA GLY A 649 4.58 5.78 14.16
C GLY A 649 4.56 4.44 14.92
N LYS A 650 3.40 4.00 15.43
CA LYS A 650 3.24 2.75 16.20
C LYS A 650 3.81 1.52 15.48
N SER A 651 3.34 1.24 14.26
CA SER A 651 3.80 0.08 13.47
C SER A 651 5.27 0.19 13.08
N THR A 652 5.78 1.39 12.81
CA THR A 652 7.22 1.59 12.53
C THR A 652 8.08 1.30 13.76
N LEU A 653 7.63 1.70 14.95
CA LEU A 653 8.35 1.40 16.19
C LEU A 653 8.33 -0.11 16.49
N ILE A 654 7.18 -0.76 16.40
CA ILE A 654 7.04 -2.15 16.86
C ILE A 654 7.35 -3.17 15.77
N ASN A 655 6.71 -3.07 14.61
CA ASN A 655 6.85 -4.08 13.54
C ASN A 655 8.15 -3.87 12.76
N ASP A 656 8.41 -2.64 12.30
CA ASP A 656 9.57 -2.36 11.45
C ASP A 656 10.88 -2.27 12.24
N THR A 657 10.83 -1.88 13.53
CA THR A 657 12.05 -1.73 14.36
C THR A 657 12.21 -2.89 15.35
N VAL A 658 11.30 -3.04 16.32
CA VAL A 658 11.45 -4.03 17.42
C VAL A 658 11.39 -5.46 16.90
N TYR A 659 10.36 -5.84 16.16
CA TYR A 659 10.19 -7.20 15.64
C TYR A 659 11.33 -7.57 14.68
N ALA A 660 11.64 -6.69 13.72
CA ALA A 660 12.72 -6.92 12.76
C ALA A 660 14.08 -7.10 13.45
N ALA A 661 14.38 -6.28 14.48
CA ALA A 661 15.61 -6.41 15.25
C ALA A 661 15.65 -7.70 16.08
N ALA A 662 14.55 -8.04 16.77
CA ALA A 662 14.44 -9.26 17.54
C ALA A 662 14.55 -10.51 16.64
N ALA A 663 13.90 -10.51 15.47
CA ALA A 663 13.98 -11.59 14.51
C ALA A 663 15.40 -11.75 13.93
N LYS A 664 16.08 -10.64 13.66
CA LYS A 664 17.49 -10.65 13.21
C LYS A 664 18.43 -11.16 14.30
N HIS A 665 18.22 -10.77 15.56
CA HIS A 665 19.04 -11.21 16.68
C HIS A 665 18.83 -12.69 17.02
N ILE A 666 17.58 -13.13 17.15
CA ILE A 666 17.21 -14.46 17.63
C ILE A 666 17.27 -15.51 16.50
N TYR A 667 16.73 -15.19 15.32
CA TYR A 667 16.60 -16.16 14.21
C TYR A 667 17.60 -15.94 13.08
N ARG A 668 18.39 -14.87 13.11
CA ARG A 668 19.28 -14.46 12.00
C ARG A 668 18.50 -14.29 10.69
N SER A 669 17.31 -13.71 10.77
CA SER A 669 16.48 -13.39 9.59
C SER A 669 17.11 -12.27 8.75
N ASN A 670 16.81 -12.27 7.45
CA ASN A 670 17.24 -11.21 6.52
C ASN A 670 16.40 -9.92 6.59
N THR A 671 15.50 -9.80 7.58
CA THR A 671 14.70 -8.59 7.79
C THR A 671 15.59 -7.49 8.36
N ASP A 672 15.64 -6.34 7.69
CA ASP A 672 16.40 -5.20 8.18
C ASP A 672 15.51 -4.32 9.06
N PRO A 673 15.91 -4.07 10.32
CA PRO A 673 15.17 -3.17 11.17
C PRO A 673 15.25 -1.74 10.65
N ALA A 674 14.19 -0.96 10.86
CA ALA A 674 14.17 0.46 10.53
C ALA A 674 15.30 1.21 11.27
N PRO A 675 15.77 2.35 10.75
CA PRO A 675 16.87 3.12 11.34
C PRO A 675 16.71 3.37 12.85
N HIS A 676 17.73 2.96 13.62
CA HIS A 676 17.83 3.18 15.06
C HIS A 676 19.30 3.16 15.49
N LYS A 677 19.64 3.67 16.69
CA LYS A 677 21.03 3.65 17.19
C LYS A 677 21.43 2.29 17.75
N ARG A 678 20.63 1.73 18.66
CA ARG A 678 20.82 0.38 19.23
C ARG A 678 19.57 -0.08 19.99
N ILE A 679 19.47 -1.38 20.23
CA ILE A 679 18.44 -2.00 21.06
C ILE A 679 19.13 -2.87 22.12
N GLU A 680 18.75 -2.69 23.39
CA GLU A 680 19.29 -3.37 24.56
C GLU A 680 18.19 -4.22 25.23
N GLY A 681 18.53 -5.35 25.86
CA GLY A 681 17.57 -6.22 26.55
C GLY A 681 16.94 -7.32 25.67
N LEU A 682 17.48 -7.55 24.46
CA LEU A 682 17.06 -8.66 23.58
C LEU A 682 17.43 -10.04 24.14
N GLU A 683 18.44 -10.10 25.02
CA GLU A 683 18.91 -11.30 25.71
C GLU A 683 17.88 -11.89 26.69
N HIS A 684 16.83 -11.15 27.02
CA HIS A 684 15.71 -11.64 27.83
C HIS A 684 14.76 -12.57 27.06
N PHE A 685 14.91 -12.65 25.73
CA PHE A 685 14.00 -13.38 24.87
C PHE A 685 14.70 -14.53 24.14
N ASP A 686 14.11 -15.72 24.20
CA ASP A 686 14.54 -16.89 23.42
C ASP A 686 13.84 -16.99 22.06
N LYS A 687 12.70 -16.28 21.94
CA LYS A 687 11.79 -16.37 20.81
C LYS A 687 11.03 -15.05 20.66
N THR A 688 10.85 -14.61 19.41
CA THR A 688 9.93 -13.52 19.05
C THR A 688 8.87 -14.03 18.09
N ILE A 689 7.62 -13.62 18.29
CA ILE A 689 6.47 -14.07 17.50
C ILE A 689 5.67 -12.83 17.12
N ASP A 690 5.60 -12.58 15.82
CA ASP A 690 4.66 -11.63 15.24
C ASP A 690 3.36 -12.34 14.85
N ILE A 691 2.25 -11.81 15.35
CA ILE A 691 0.88 -12.29 15.09
C ILE A 691 0.13 -11.16 14.39
N ASP A 692 0.35 -11.07 13.08
CA ASP A 692 -0.26 -10.10 12.19
C ASP A 692 -1.58 -10.61 11.59
N GLN A 693 -2.33 -9.70 10.95
CA GLN A 693 -3.60 -9.99 10.28
C GLN A 693 -3.44 -10.57 8.86
N SER A 694 -2.21 -10.81 8.40
CA SER A 694 -2.00 -11.37 7.06
C SER A 694 -2.69 -12.74 6.89
N PRO A 695 -3.21 -13.06 5.69
CA PRO A 695 -3.86 -14.34 5.47
C PRO A 695 -2.96 -15.53 5.81
N ILE A 696 -3.47 -16.54 6.50
CA ILE A 696 -2.70 -17.77 6.81
C ILE A 696 -2.25 -18.53 5.54
N GLY A 697 -2.87 -18.22 4.39
CA GLY A 697 -2.41 -18.64 3.08
C GLY A 697 -3.25 -18.01 1.98
N ARG A 698 -2.67 -17.93 0.78
CA ARG A 698 -3.28 -17.30 -0.41
C ARG A 698 -4.00 -18.30 -1.33
N THR A 699 -4.10 -19.56 -0.92
CA THR A 699 -4.71 -20.63 -1.73
C THR A 699 -5.70 -21.43 -0.90
N PRO A 700 -6.71 -22.07 -1.52
CA PRO A 700 -7.67 -22.94 -0.83
C PRO A 700 -7.06 -24.16 -0.12
N ARG A 701 -5.77 -24.45 -0.37
CA ARG A 701 -5.01 -25.52 0.28
C ARG A 701 -4.69 -25.21 1.74
N SER A 702 -4.46 -23.93 2.05
CA SER A 702 -4.30 -23.49 3.42
C SER A 702 -5.65 -23.46 4.12
N ASN A 703 -5.72 -24.02 5.31
CA ASN A 703 -6.91 -24.09 6.14
C ASN A 703 -6.51 -24.24 7.62
N PRO A 704 -7.45 -24.07 8.58
CA PRO A 704 -7.16 -24.21 10.01
C PRO A 704 -6.47 -25.54 10.36
N ALA A 705 -6.90 -26.66 9.77
CA ALA A 705 -6.32 -27.98 10.05
C ALA A 705 -4.86 -28.12 9.59
N THR A 706 -4.50 -27.58 8.43
CA THR A 706 -3.13 -27.61 7.91
C THR A 706 -2.23 -26.65 8.67
N TYR A 707 -2.69 -25.44 8.96
CA TYR A 707 -1.89 -24.39 9.60
C TYR A 707 -1.52 -24.72 11.06
N THR A 708 -2.50 -25.21 11.84
CA THR A 708 -2.29 -25.64 13.24
C THR A 708 -1.58 -26.99 13.36
N GLY A 709 -1.36 -27.69 12.24
CA GLY A 709 -0.78 -29.02 12.21
C GLY A 709 -1.69 -30.09 12.84
N LEU A 710 -3.01 -29.89 12.81
CA LEU A 710 -4.03 -30.90 13.15
C LEU A 710 -4.16 -31.97 12.07
N PHE A 711 -3.90 -31.60 10.81
CA PHE A 711 -4.17 -32.47 9.67
C PHE A 711 -3.27 -33.71 9.62
N THR A 712 -2.02 -33.62 10.08
CA THR A 712 -1.11 -34.79 10.12
C THR A 712 -1.62 -35.90 11.05
N PRO A 713 -1.88 -35.66 12.35
CA PRO A 713 -2.41 -36.71 13.23
C PRO A 713 -3.78 -37.22 12.78
N ILE A 714 -4.63 -36.38 12.17
CA ILE A 714 -5.90 -36.84 11.57
C ILE A 714 -5.64 -37.85 10.44
N ARG A 715 -4.73 -37.54 9.50
CA ARG A 715 -4.39 -38.47 8.39
C ARG A 715 -3.79 -39.79 8.89
N GLU A 716 -3.00 -39.74 9.97
CA GLU A 716 -2.46 -40.94 10.62
C GLU A 716 -3.58 -41.81 11.18
N LEU A 717 -4.58 -41.24 11.86
CA LEU A 717 -5.75 -41.97 12.33
C LEU A 717 -6.52 -42.65 11.19
N PHE A 718 -6.77 -41.94 10.09
CA PHE A 718 -7.45 -42.52 8.92
C PHE A 718 -6.66 -43.66 8.29
N SER A 719 -5.34 -43.55 8.19
CA SER A 719 -4.46 -44.64 7.71
C SER A 719 -4.42 -45.85 8.64
N GLY A 720 -4.76 -45.66 9.91
CA GLY A 720 -4.86 -46.70 10.93
C GLY A 720 -6.15 -47.53 10.86
N THR A 721 -7.16 -47.10 10.11
CA THR A 721 -8.45 -47.80 10.00
C THR A 721 -8.32 -49.16 9.31
N PRO A 722 -9.17 -50.16 9.62
CA PRO A 722 -9.10 -51.48 9.00
C PRO A 722 -9.14 -51.44 7.46
N ILE A 723 -10.09 -50.67 6.90
CA ILE A 723 -10.27 -50.52 5.45
C ILE A 723 -9.05 -49.85 4.81
N ALA A 724 -8.47 -48.83 5.43
CA ALA A 724 -7.26 -48.19 4.92
C ALA A 724 -6.06 -49.15 4.91
N ARG A 725 -5.90 -49.96 5.95
CA ARG A 725 -4.82 -50.95 6.06
C ARG A 725 -4.96 -52.06 5.02
N GLU A 726 -6.17 -52.57 4.83
CA GLU A 726 -6.48 -53.58 3.80
C GLU A 726 -6.13 -53.08 2.39
N ARG A 727 -6.46 -51.83 2.09
CA ARG A 727 -6.17 -51.19 0.79
C ARG A 727 -4.75 -50.65 0.66
N GLY A 728 -3.91 -50.82 1.69
CA GLY A 728 -2.52 -50.31 1.70
C GLY A 728 -2.41 -48.78 1.73
N TYR A 729 -3.48 -48.05 2.10
CA TYR A 729 -3.49 -46.59 2.12
C TYR A 729 -2.64 -46.04 3.26
N LYS A 730 -1.67 -45.20 2.90
CA LYS A 730 -0.79 -44.47 3.83
C LYS A 730 -1.37 -43.07 4.13
N PRO A 731 -0.85 -42.34 5.13
CA PRO A 731 -1.26 -40.95 5.41
C PRO A 731 -1.20 -40.02 4.19
N GLY A 732 -0.32 -40.31 3.22
CA GLY A 732 -0.24 -39.59 1.94
C GLY A 732 -1.53 -39.64 1.10
N ARG A 733 -2.27 -40.76 1.11
CA ARG A 733 -3.56 -40.90 0.38
C ARG A 733 -4.60 -39.89 0.88
N PHE A 734 -4.60 -39.63 2.17
CA PHE A 734 -5.50 -38.71 2.85
C PHE A 734 -5.04 -37.24 2.78
N SER A 735 -3.95 -36.96 2.06
CA SER A 735 -3.48 -35.59 1.81
C SER A 735 -4.08 -35.05 0.52
N PHE A 736 -4.81 -33.94 0.59
CA PHE A 736 -5.25 -33.25 -0.62
C PHE A 736 -4.08 -32.57 -1.37
N ASN A 737 -2.92 -32.41 -0.74
CA ASN A 737 -1.71 -31.82 -1.36
C ASN A 737 -0.88 -32.81 -2.18
N VAL A 738 -1.15 -34.11 -2.09
CA VAL A 738 -0.31 -35.17 -2.69
C VAL A 738 -1.11 -35.98 -3.70
N ARG A 739 -0.48 -36.32 -4.83
CA ARG A 739 -1.10 -37.21 -5.83
C ARG A 739 -1.38 -38.58 -5.21
N GLY A 740 -2.53 -39.16 -5.53
CA GLY A 740 -2.95 -40.47 -5.03
C GLY A 740 -4.42 -40.48 -4.62
N GLY A 741 -4.80 -39.70 -3.61
CA GLY A 741 -6.19 -39.69 -3.10
C GLY A 741 -6.97 -38.40 -3.34
N ARG A 742 -6.30 -37.32 -3.73
CA ARG A 742 -6.94 -36.06 -4.08
C ARG A 742 -7.75 -36.17 -5.39
N CYS A 743 -8.69 -35.26 -5.60
CA CYS A 743 -9.33 -35.08 -6.89
C CYS A 743 -8.32 -34.46 -7.88
N GLU A 744 -8.11 -35.08 -9.04
CA GLU A 744 -7.14 -34.58 -10.03
C GLU A 744 -7.67 -33.39 -10.85
N ALA A 745 -8.99 -33.21 -10.98
CA ALA A 745 -9.58 -32.08 -11.71
C ALA A 745 -9.26 -30.74 -11.02
N CYS A 746 -9.45 -30.65 -9.71
CA CYS A 746 -9.08 -29.46 -8.91
C CYS A 746 -7.72 -29.59 -8.21
N GLN A 747 -6.98 -30.67 -8.48
CA GLN A 747 -5.71 -30.99 -7.83
C GLN A 747 -5.72 -30.90 -6.29
N GLY A 748 -6.88 -31.19 -5.68
CA GLY A 748 -7.08 -31.18 -4.23
C GLY A 748 -7.57 -29.85 -3.63
N ASP A 749 -7.76 -28.80 -4.43
CA ASP A 749 -8.24 -27.50 -3.94
C ASP A 749 -9.72 -27.55 -3.57
N GLY A 750 -10.49 -28.42 -4.24
CA GLY A 750 -11.95 -28.53 -4.11
C GLY A 750 -12.70 -27.41 -4.85
N LEU A 751 -12.03 -26.32 -5.15
CA LEU A 751 -12.54 -25.16 -5.86
C LEU A 751 -11.75 -24.97 -7.17
N ILE A 752 -12.39 -24.38 -8.17
CA ILE A 752 -11.77 -23.92 -9.41
C ILE A 752 -11.83 -22.40 -9.42
N LYS A 753 -10.69 -21.76 -9.70
CA LYS A 753 -10.62 -20.31 -9.84
C LYS A 753 -11.14 -19.92 -11.22
N VAL A 754 -12.13 -19.04 -11.27
CA VAL A 754 -12.66 -18.45 -12.51
C VAL A 754 -12.19 -17.01 -12.58
N GLU A 755 -11.44 -16.68 -13.62
CA GLU A 755 -10.93 -15.33 -13.84
C GLU A 755 -12.03 -14.42 -14.40
N MET A 756 -12.23 -13.28 -13.75
CA MET A 756 -13.27 -12.32 -14.10
C MET A 756 -12.63 -11.03 -14.62
N HIS A 757 -13.14 -10.48 -15.73
CA HIS A 757 -12.51 -9.32 -16.36
C HIS A 757 -12.72 -8.00 -15.59
N PHE A 758 -13.91 -7.80 -15.01
CA PHE A 758 -14.31 -6.55 -14.35
C PHE A 758 -14.68 -6.72 -12.88
N LEU A 759 -14.93 -7.96 -12.45
CA LEU A 759 -15.25 -8.30 -11.06
C LEU A 759 -14.03 -9.02 -10.46
N PRO A 760 -13.90 -9.08 -9.12
CA PRO A 760 -12.89 -9.92 -8.49
C PRO A 760 -13.04 -11.38 -8.94
N ASP A 761 -11.90 -12.06 -9.09
CA ASP A 761 -11.89 -13.50 -9.38
C ASP A 761 -12.69 -14.27 -8.32
N ILE A 762 -13.45 -15.27 -8.78
CA ILE A 762 -14.29 -16.08 -7.91
C ILE A 762 -13.83 -17.53 -7.87
N TYR A 763 -14.16 -18.22 -6.80
CA TYR A 763 -13.93 -19.65 -6.64
C TYR A 763 -15.26 -20.39 -6.75
N VAL A 764 -15.35 -21.32 -7.69
CA VAL A 764 -16.53 -22.15 -7.91
C VAL A 764 -16.24 -23.58 -7.44
N PRO A 765 -17.19 -24.29 -6.82
CA PRO A 765 -17.03 -25.71 -6.49
C PRO A 765 -16.62 -26.55 -7.70
N CYS A 766 -15.66 -27.45 -7.53
CA CYS A 766 -15.21 -28.32 -8.61
C CYS A 766 -16.29 -29.35 -8.98
N ASP A 767 -16.74 -29.36 -10.24
CA ASP A 767 -17.79 -30.28 -10.73
C ASP A 767 -17.47 -31.76 -10.51
N ALA A 768 -16.20 -32.15 -10.61
CA ALA A 768 -15.79 -33.56 -10.52
C ALA A 768 -15.84 -34.12 -9.09
N CYS A 769 -15.68 -33.29 -8.06
CA CYS A 769 -15.68 -33.72 -6.66
C CYS A 769 -16.69 -32.99 -5.78
N GLN A 770 -17.44 -32.04 -6.34
CA GLN A 770 -18.40 -31.19 -5.64
C GLN A 770 -17.80 -30.57 -4.36
N GLY A 771 -16.57 -30.04 -4.47
CA GLY A 771 -15.87 -29.46 -3.32
C GLY A 771 -15.24 -30.46 -2.35
N ALA A 772 -15.35 -31.77 -2.58
CA ALA A 772 -14.87 -32.78 -1.63
C ALA A 772 -13.35 -32.87 -1.51
N ARG A 773 -12.58 -32.32 -2.46
CA ARG A 773 -11.09 -32.37 -2.55
C ARG A 773 -10.48 -33.75 -2.82
N TYR A 774 -11.23 -34.83 -2.64
CA TYR A 774 -10.76 -36.21 -2.79
C TYR A 774 -11.50 -36.97 -3.90
N ASN A 775 -10.90 -38.05 -4.38
CA ASN A 775 -11.59 -39.01 -5.23
C ASN A 775 -12.52 -39.92 -4.40
N ARG A 776 -13.45 -40.57 -5.10
CA ARG A 776 -14.49 -41.41 -4.49
C ARG A 776 -13.89 -42.53 -3.64
N GLU A 777 -12.83 -43.18 -4.11
CA GLU A 777 -12.22 -44.35 -3.44
C GLU A 777 -11.57 -43.97 -2.10
N THR A 778 -11.09 -42.72 -1.97
CA THR A 778 -10.53 -42.22 -0.70
C THR A 778 -11.63 -41.92 0.31
N LEU A 779 -12.80 -41.48 -0.13
CA LEU A 779 -13.95 -41.13 0.72
C LEU A 779 -14.69 -42.37 1.27
N GLU A 780 -14.41 -43.57 0.75
CA GLU A 780 -14.94 -44.83 1.29
C GLU A 780 -14.35 -45.18 2.66
N VAL A 781 -13.16 -44.67 2.99
CA VAL A 781 -12.53 -44.90 4.30
C VAL A 781 -13.18 -44.02 5.36
N ARG A 782 -13.67 -44.67 6.42
CA ARG A 782 -14.35 -44.01 7.55
C ARG A 782 -13.62 -44.22 8.87
N TYR A 783 -13.62 -43.19 9.70
CA TYR A 783 -13.20 -43.22 11.10
C TYR A 783 -14.39 -42.76 11.94
N LYS A 784 -14.87 -43.58 12.88
CA LYS A 784 -16.11 -43.35 13.64
C LYS A 784 -17.27 -42.91 12.74
N ASP A 785 -17.54 -43.71 11.70
CA ASP A 785 -18.57 -43.51 10.68
C ASP A 785 -18.45 -42.28 9.77
N LYS A 786 -17.42 -41.46 9.96
CA LYS A 786 -17.17 -40.25 9.16
C LYS A 786 -15.96 -40.42 8.24
N ASN A 787 -16.10 -39.99 6.98
CA ASN A 787 -14.99 -39.92 6.05
C ASN A 787 -14.15 -38.64 6.27
N ILE A 788 -13.02 -38.53 5.57
CA ILE A 788 -12.10 -37.40 5.78
C ILE A 788 -12.69 -36.04 5.36
N ARG A 789 -13.54 -35.99 4.33
CA ARG A 789 -14.21 -34.75 3.92
C ARG A 789 -15.19 -34.29 4.98
N GLU A 790 -15.98 -35.20 5.53
CA GLU A 790 -16.93 -34.91 6.60
C GLU A 790 -16.22 -34.42 7.86
N VAL A 791 -15.08 -35.03 8.23
CA VAL A 791 -14.24 -34.54 9.34
C VAL A 791 -13.71 -33.14 9.07
N LEU A 792 -13.25 -32.86 7.84
CA LEU A 792 -12.81 -31.52 7.47
C LEU A 792 -13.96 -30.50 7.40
N ASP A 793 -15.22 -30.93 7.27
CA ASP A 793 -16.38 -30.04 7.28
C ASP A 793 -16.94 -29.77 8.69
N MET A 794 -16.47 -30.49 9.71
CA MET A 794 -16.83 -30.24 11.10
C MET A 794 -16.33 -28.87 11.53
N THR A 795 -17.16 -28.18 12.32
CA THR A 795 -16.74 -27.03 13.11
C THR A 795 -15.69 -27.45 14.15
N ILE A 796 -14.89 -26.50 14.63
CA ILE A 796 -13.91 -26.75 15.69
C ILE A 796 -14.60 -27.27 16.96
N GLU A 797 -15.78 -26.75 17.30
CA GLU A 797 -16.58 -27.23 18.44
C GLU A 797 -16.97 -28.70 18.29
N GLU A 798 -17.49 -29.10 17.12
CA GLU A 798 -17.86 -30.49 16.84
C GLU A 798 -16.63 -31.41 16.81
N ALA A 799 -15.55 -30.95 16.18
CA ALA A 799 -14.30 -31.70 16.10
C ALA A 799 -13.69 -31.96 17.48
N GLN A 800 -13.76 -30.98 18.39
CA GLN A 800 -13.26 -31.14 19.76
C GLN A 800 -13.99 -32.27 20.48
N LYS A 801 -15.32 -32.31 20.39
CA LYS A 801 -16.15 -33.38 20.95
C LYS A 801 -15.82 -34.73 20.30
N PHE A 802 -15.68 -34.76 18.97
CA PHE A 802 -15.40 -35.97 18.19
C PHE A 802 -14.01 -36.60 18.47
N PHE A 803 -12.98 -35.76 18.64
CA PHE A 803 -11.60 -36.15 18.91
C PHE A 803 -11.20 -36.10 20.39
N SER A 804 -12.16 -35.97 21.29
CA SER A 804 -11.95 -35.93 22.75
C SER A 804 -11.07 -37.08 23.29
N ALA A 805 -11.12 -38.25 22.65
CA ALA A 805 -10.32 -39.44 23.01
C ALA A 805 -8.85 -39.38 22.53
N VAL A 806 -8.45 -38.38 21.74
CA VAL A 806 -7.09 -38.24 21.18
C VAL A 806 -6.43 -36.97 21.74
N PRO A 807 -5.62 -37.08 22.82
CA PRO A 807 -5.15 -35.91 23.56
C PRO A 807 -4.37 -34.88 22.73
N VAL A 808 -3.57 -35.33 21.77
CA VAL A 808 -2.75 -34.46 20.90
C VAL A 808 -3.62 -33.58 20.00
N ILE A 809 -4.73 -34.13 19.49
CA ILE A 809 -5.68 -33.37 18.66
C ILE A 809 -6.54 -32.49 19.57
N LYS A 810 -7.06 -33.05 20.67
CA LYS A 810 -7.90 -32.34 21.63
C LYS A 810 -7.24 -31.05 22.12
N ARG A 811 -5.99 -31.11 22.59
CA ARG A 811 -5.26 -29.93 23.08
C ARG A 811 -5.19 -28.79 22.06
N LYS A 812 -5.00 -29.12 20.77
CA LYS A 812 -4.95 -28.11 19.68
C LYS A 812 -6.33 -27.56 19.32
N LEU A 813 -7.38 -28.36 19.49
CA LEU A 813 -8.76 -27.92 19.29
C LEU A 813 -9.22 -27.03 20.45
N ASP A 814 -8.83 -27.37 21.69
CA ASP A 814 -9.09 -26.55 22.87
C ASP A 814 -8.46 -25.16 22.71
N THR A 815 -7.23 -25.04 22.20
CA THR A 815 -6.63 -23.71 21.96
C THR A 815 -7.32 -22.91 20.87
N LEU A 816 -7.95 -23.56 19.88
CA LEU A 816 -8.77 -22.87 18.88
C LEU A 816 -10.12 -22.41 19.46
N LEU A 817 -10.69 -23.16 20.41
CA LEU A 817 -11.89 -22.76 21.15
C LEU A 817 -11.61 -21.60 22.09
N ASP A 818 -10.49 -21.64 22.82
CA ASP A 818 -10.09 -20.60 23.77
C ASP A 818 -9.93 -19.22 23.11
N VAL A 819 -9.55 -19.18 21.82
CA VAL A 819 -9.45 -17.93 21.04
C VAL A 819 -10.75 -17.54 20.33
N GLY A 820 -11.88 -18.21 20.62
CA GLY A 820 -13.20 -17.86 20.10
C GLY A 820 -13.52 -18.36 18.69
N LEU A 821 -12.81 -19.35 18.15
CA LEU A 821 -13.00 -19.85 16.77
C LEU A 821 -13.89 -21.11 16.69
N SER A 822 -14.84 -21.26 17.61
CA SER A 822 -15.70 -22.46 17.71
C SER A 822 -16.46 -22.80 16.42
N TYR A 823 -16.85 -21.77 15.66
CA TYR A 823 -17.70 -21.86 14.48
C TYR A 823 -16.95 -22.18 13.17
N ILE A 824 -15.63 -22.01 13.13
CA ILE A 824 -14.85 -22.22 11.92
C ILE A 824 -14.75 -23.72 11.61
N LYS A 825 -14.87 -24.08 10.33
CA LYS A 825 -14.68 -25.47 9.88
C LYS A 825 -13.19 -25.81 9.76
N LEU A 826 -12.81 -27.04 10.11
CA LEU A 826 -11.41 -27.49 10.05
C LEU A 826 -10.76 -27.32 8.66
N GLY A 827 -11.52 -27.60 7.62
CA GLY A 827 -11.12 -27.53 6.22
C GLY A 827 -11.49 -26.22 5.50
N GLN A 828 -11.99 -25.21 6.22
CA GLN A 828 -12.38 -23.92 5.64
C GLN A 828 -11.19 -23.28 4.91
N SER A 829 -11.45 -22.77 3.70
CA SER A 829 -10.42 -22.15 2.88
C SER A 829 -9.81 -20.94 3.60
N ALA A 830 -8.48 -20.82 3.59
CA ALA A 830 -7.81 -19.64 4.13
C ALA A 830 -8.21 -18.34 3.44
N VAL A 831 -8.65 -18.41 2.18
CA VAL A 831 -9.06 -17.26 1.36
C VAL A 831 -10.41 -16.70 1.82
N THR A 832 -11.20 -17.49 2.54
CA THR A 832 -12.52 -17.08 3.07
C THR A 832 -12.47 -16.72 4.55
N LEU A 833 -11.27 -16.61 5.13
CA LEU A 833 -11.08 -16.17 6.52
C LEU A 833 -10.83 -14.67 6.54
N SER A 834 -11.43 -13.98 7.51
CA SER A 834 -11.09 -12.60 7.85
C SER A 834 -9.67 -12.48 8.40
N GLY A 835 -9.12 -11.26 8.39
CA GLY A 835 -7.81 -10.97 8.98
C GLY A 835 -7.75 -11.34 10.47
N GLY A 836 -8.78 -10.99 11.24
CA GLY A 836 -8.89 -11.33 12.66
C GLY A 836 -9.04 -12.83 12.94
N GLU A 837 -9.77 -13.59 12.09
CA GLU A 837 -9.80 -15.06 12.20
C GLU A 837 -8.42 -15.68 11.90
N ALA A 838 -7.76 -15.20 10.84
CA ALA A 838 -6.42 -15.63 10.47
C ALA A 838 -5.41 -15.38 11.61
N GLN A 839 -5.47 -14.20 12.22
CA GLN A 839 -4.65 -13.82 13.36
C GLN A 839 -4.90 -14.73 14.57
N ARG A 840 -6.16 -14.98 14.93
CA ARG A 840 -6.52 -15.88 16.04
C ARG A 840 -6.08 -17.33 15.80
N ILE A 841 -6.08 -17.81 14.55
CA ILE A 841 -5.52 -19.13 14.22
C ILE A 841 -4.00 -19.17 14.45
N LYS A 842 -3.28 -18.09 14.14
CA LYS A 842 -1.85 -17.96 14.44
C LYS A 842 -1.59 -17.99 15.94
N LEU A 843 -2.39 -17.22 16.70
CA LEU A 843 -2.34 -17.20 18.16
C LEU A 843 -2.60 -18.60 18.76
N ALA A 844 -3.67 -19.29 18.34
CA ALA A 844 -4.00 -20.64 18.77
C ALA A 844 -2.89 -21.67 18.49
N ARG A 845 -2.19 -21.52 17.35
CA ARG A 845 -1.03 -22.36 17.01
C ARG A 845 0.11 -22.16 18.01
N GLU A 846 0.41 -20.93 18.40
CA GLU A 846 1.48 -20.66 19.35
C GLU A 846 1.12 -21.09 20.77
N LEU A 847 -0.12 -20.90 21.20
CA LEU A 847 -0.65 -21.42 22.48
C LEU A 847 -0.57 -22.95 22.57
N SER A 848 -0.65 -23.65 21.44
CA SER A 848 -0.55 -25.11 21.42
C SER A 848 0.87 -25.63 21.68
N LYS A 849 1.89 -24.78 21.56
CA LYS A 849 3.30 -25.14 21.79
C LYS A 849 3.64 -25.13 23.29
N ARG A 850 4.86 -25.56 23.60
CA ARG A 850 5.38 -25.51 24.98
C ARG A 850 5.93 -24.10 25.24
N ASP A 851 5.48 -23.51 26.33
CA ASP A 851 5.89 -22.19 26.77
C ASP A 851 7.26 -22.24 27.47
N THR A 852 8.07 -21.20 27.25
CA THR A 852 9.39 -21.02 27.87
C THR A 852 9.39 -19.88 28.89
N GLY A 853 8.33 -19.05 28.92
CA GLY A 853 8.26 -17.85 29.77
C GLY A 853 9.25 -16.75 29.37
N GLN A 854 9.88 -16.86 28.20
CA GLN A 854 10.87 -15.92 27.66
C GLN A 854 10.56 -15.57 26.20
N THR A 855 9.28 -15.59 25.81
CA THR A 855 8.86 -15.25 24.45
C THR A 855 8.33 -13.81 24.39
N LEU A 856 8.73 -13.08 23.34
CA LEU A 856 8.15 -11.79 22.96
C LEU A 856 7.01 -12.03 21.96
N TYR A 857 5.78 -11.73 22.35
CA TYR A 857 4.61 -11.74 21.48
C TYR A 857 4.30 -10.31 21.02
N ILE A 858 4.14 -10.12 19.72
CA ILE A 858 3.72 -8.86 19.11
C ILE A 858 2.40 -9.12 18.39
N LEU A 859 1.37 -8.35 18.74
CA LEU A 859 0.05 -8.43 18.14
C LEU A 859 -0.35 -7.05 17.59
N ASP A 860 -0.72 -7.02 16.32
CA ASP A 860 -1.20 -5.80 15.65
C ASP A 860 -2.73 -5.81 15.58
N GLU A 861 -3.37 -4.90 16.32
CA GLU A 861 -4.83 -4.73 16.41
C GLU A 861 -5.62 -6.04 16.55
N PRO A 862 -5.38 -6.84 17.61
CA PRO A 862 -6.03 -8.13 17.77
C PRO A 862 -7.54 -8.05 18.06
N THR A 863 -8.09 -6.85 18.31
CA THR A 863 -9.54 -6.65 18.48
C THR A 863 -10.30 -6.41 17.18
N THR A 864 -9.63 -6.30 16.03
CA THR A 864 -10.29 -6.18 14.73
C THR A 864 -11.28 -7.34 14.49
N GLY A 865 -12.52 -7.04 14.12
CA GLY A 865 -13.53 -8.08 13.85
C GLY A 865 -14.23 -8.64 15.09
N LEU A 866 -13.96 -8.10 16.29
CA LEU A 866 -14.39 -8.68 17.55
C LEU A 866 -15.50 -7.87 18.22
N HIS A 867 -16.54 -8.60 18.63
CA HIS A 867 -17.56 -8.08 19.53
C HIS A 867 -17.00 -7.98 20.97
N PHE A 868 -17.59 -7.13 21.83
CA PHE A 868 -17.20 -6.97 23.24
C PHE A 868 -16.95 -8.30 23.99
N HIS A 869 -17.84 -9.27 23.80
CA HIS A 869 -17.69 -10.61 24.39
C HIS A 869 -16.46 -11.37 23.89
N ASP A 870 -16.13 -11.23 22.60
CA ASP A 870 -14.97 -11.91 22.01
C ASP A 870 -13.67 -11.23 22.45
N ILE A 871 -13.69 -9.91 22.69
CA ILE A 871 -12.58 -9.16 23.29
C ILE A 871 -12.30 -9.66 24.71
N ASP A 872 -13.33 -9.88 25.52
CA ASP A 872 -13.20 -10.44 26.88
C ASP A 872 -12.52 -11.83 26.87
N GLN A 873 -12.92 -12.69 25.93
CA GLN A 873 -12.28 -14.00 25.74
C GLN A 873 -10.81 -13.87 25.31
N LEU A 874 -10.52 -12.99 24.34
CA LEU A 874 -9.17 -12.73 23.88
C LEU A 874 -8.27 -12.21 25.00
N LEU A 875 -8.75 -11.25 25.80
CA LEU A 875 -8.01 -10.70 26.93
C LEU A 875 -7.66 -11.78 27.97
N THR A 876 -8.58 -12.71 28.22
CA THR A 876 -8.30 -13.87 29.08
C THR A 876 -7.10 -14.69 28.57
N VAL A 877 -6.98 -14.85 27.25
CA VAL A 877 -5.87 -15.56 26.61
C VAL A 877 -4.57 -14.75 26.67
N LEU A 878 -4.61 -13.44 26.41
CA LEU A 878 -3.43 -12.57 26.47
C LEU A 878 -2.87 -12.45 27.89
N HIS A 879 -3.75 -12.32 28.89
CA HIS A 879 -3.37 -12.35 30.29
C HIS A 879 -2.74 -13.69 30.67
N ARG A 880 -3.27 -14.82 30.20
CA ARG A 880 -2.67 -16.14 30.43
C ARG A 880 -1.24 -16.23 29.87
N LEU A 881 -0.99 -15.69 28.67
CA LEU A 881 0.34 -15.65 28.07
C LEU A 881 1.33 -14.83 28.92
N ARG A 882 0.90 -13.65 29.37
CA ARG A 882 1.68 -12.80 30.27
C ARG A 882 1.96 -13.50 31.60
N ASP A 883 0.95 -14.10 32.22
CA ASP A 883 1.03 -14.71 33.54
C ASP A 883 1.99 -15.94 33.56
N HIS A 884 2.26 -16.54 32.40
CA HIS A 884 3.31 -17.56 32.25
C HIS A 884 4.74 -16.98 32.16
N GLY A 885 4.90 -15.65 32.24
CA GLY A 885 6.17 -14.93 32.24
C GLY A 885 6.55 -14.30 30.90
N ASN A 886 5.74 -14.45 29.85
CA ASN A 886 6.03 -13.88 28.53
C ASN A 886 5.76 -12.38 28.48
N THR A 887 6.38 -11.70 27.53
CA THR A 887 6.07 -10.29 27.22
C THR A 887 5.08 -10.24 26.07
N VAL A 888 3.98 -9.52 26.26
CA VAL A 888 2.95 -9.34 25.23
C VAL A 888 2.89 -7.85 24.89
N VAL A 889 3.28 -7.51 23.67
CA VAL A 889 3.20 -6.15 23.13
C VAL A 889 2.04 -6.11 22.14
N VAL A 890 1.11 -5.20 22.36
CA VAL A 890 -0.10 -5.07 21.54
C VAL A 890 -0.18 -3.66 20.99
N ILE A 891 -0.37 -3.50 19.68
CA ILE A 891 -0.75 -2.22 19.08
C ILE A 891 -2.27 -2.15 19.08
N GLU A 892 -2.86 -1.19 19.79
CA GLU A 892 -4.31 -1.13 19.93
C GLU A 892 -4.86 0.29 20.05
N HIS A 893 -6.13 0.38 19.67
CA HIS A 893 -6.99 1.55 19.77
C HIS A 893 -8.22 1.28 20.65
N ASN A 894 -8.57 0.01 20.84
CA ASN A 894 -9.72 -0.38 21.65
C ASN A 894 -9.48 -0.09 23.14
N LEU A 895 -10.36 0.73 23.72
CA LEU A 895 -10.22 1.20 25.10
C LEU A 895 -10.34 0.07 26.15
N ASP A 896 -11.04 -1.02 25.86
CA ASP A 896 -11.16 -2.17 26.77
C ASP A 896 -9.83 -2.95 26.88
N VAL A 897 -9.05 -3.03 25.81
CA VAL A 897 -7.69 -3.60 25.86
C VAL A 897 -6.74 -2.64 26.55
N ILE A 898 -6.82 -1.36 26.22
CA ILE A 898 -5.94 -0.33 26.78
C ILE A 898 -6.12 -0.22 28.30
N LYS A 899 -7.36 -0.22 28.81
CA LYS A 899 -7.64 -0.13 30.25
C LYS A 899 -7.21 -1.39 31.02
N THR A 900 -7.08 -2.53 30.36
CA THR A 900 -6.69 -3.81 30.98
C THR A 900 -5.18 -4.09 30.90
N ALA A 901 -4.44 -3.33 30.09
CA ALA A 901 -2.98 -3.44 29.97
C ALA A 901 -2.24 -3.11 31.28
N ASP A 902 -1.05 -3.69 31.49
CA ASP A 902 -0.22 -3.35 32.66
C ASP A 902 0.57 -2.06 32.42
N TRP A 903 0.94 -1.79 31.17
CA TRP A 903 1.73 -0.63 30.76
C TRP A 903 1.24 -0.09 29.42
N ILE A 904 1.30 1.22 29.22
CA ILE A 904 0.95 1.89 27.97
C ILE A 904 2.13 2.74 27.51
N ILE A 905 2.38 2.73 26.21
CA ILE A 905 3.25 3.70 25.54
C ILE A 905 2.38 4.44 24.52
N ASP A 906 2.12 5.72 24.77
CA ASP A 906 1.30 6.56 23.89
C ASP A 906 2.18 7.34 22.91
N MET A 907 1.91 7.14 21.62
CA MET A 907 2.66 7.71 20.50
C MET A 907 1.90 8.88 19.86
N GLY A 908 2.56 9.99 19.60
CA GLY A 908 1.89 11.16 19.03
C GLY A 908 2.78 12.40 19.03
N PRO A 909 2.22 13.60 19.29
CA PRO A 909 0.81 13.88 19.62
C PRO A 909 -0.15 13.72 18.41
N GLU A 910 0.33 13.94 17.20
CA GLU A 910 -0.46 13.82 15.95
C GLU A 910 0.05 12.68 15.05
N GLY A 911 -0.55 12.52 13.87
CA GLY A 911 -0.07 11.61 12.82
C GLY A 911 0.98 12.26 11.90
N GLY A 912 1.72 11.44 11.15
CA GLY A 912 2.71 11.91 10.15
C GLY A 912 3.82 12.75 10.76
N ASP A 913 4.13 13.89 10.14
CA ASP A 913 5.19 14.80 10.59
C ASP A 913 4.90 15.44 11.96
N GLY A 914 3.62 15.55 12.34
CA GLY A 914 3.22 16.01 13.67
C GLY A 914 3.43 14.97 14.77
N GLY A 915 3.68 13.71 14.40
CA GLY A 915 3.85 12.57 15.31
C GLY A 915 5.30 12.17 15.55
N GLY A 916 5.49 10.86 15.78
CA GLY A 916 6.80 10.24 15.90
C GLY A 916 7.51 10.48 17.23
N THR A 917 6.78 10.89 18.26
CA THR A 917 7.29 11.09 19.62
C THR A 917 6.49 10.27 20.64
N VAL A 918 7.12 9.96 21.78
CA VAL A 918 6.41 9.38 22.93
C VAL A 918 5.77 10.52 23.70
N VAL A 919 4.43 10.51 23.79
CA VAL A 919 3.68 11.50 24.57
C VAL A 919 3.79 11.19 26.05
N VAL A 920 3.52 9.93 26.41
CA VAL A 920 3.62 9.42 27.79
C VAL A 920 3.83 7.91 27.76
N SER A 921 4.57 7.38 28.74
CA SER A 921 4.80 5.95 28.94
C SER A 921 4.61 5.63 30.43
N ASP A 922 3.46 5.06 30.78
CA ASP A 922 3.08 4.77 32.16
C ASP A 922 1.95 3.70 32.19
N THR A 923 1.51 3.34 33.39
CA THR A 923 0.25 2.65 33.66
C THR A 923 -0.95 3.37 33.04
N PRO A 924 -2.07 2.67 32.78
CA PRO A 924 -3.33 3.28 32.33
C PRO A 924 -3.77 4.52 33.13
N GLU A 925 -3.64 4.46 34.46
CA GLU A 925 -3.96 5.58 35.34
C GLU A 925 -3.00 6.76 35.17
N GLY A 926 -1.70 6.49 34.97
CA GLY A 926 -0.69 7.52 34.70
C GLY A 926 -0.90 8.22 33.35
N VAL A 927 -1.23 7.45 32.31
CA VAL A 927 -1.58 8.00 30.98
C VAL A 927 -2.85 8.84 31.03
N ALA A 928 -3.88 8.38 31.74
CA ALA A 928 -5.13 9.13 31.93
C ALA A 928 -4.94 10.45 32.71
N ALA A 929 -3.92 10.54 33.55
CA ALA A 929 -3.56 11.76 34.27
C ALA A 929 -2.82 12.78 33.40
N PHE A 930 -2.32 12.41 32.21
CA PHE A 930 -1.50 13.24 31.35
C PHE A 930 -2.34 14.01 30.32
N PRO A 931 -2.53 15.35 30.44
CA PRO A 931 -3.53 16.08 29.64
C PRO A 931 -3.26 16.15 28.13
N ALA A 932 -1.99 16.01 27.72
CA ALA A 932 -1.62 16.06 26.31
C ALA A 932 -1.79 14.71 25.59
N SER A 933 -2.11 13.63 26.32
CA SER A 933 -2.42 12.32 25.75
C SER A 933 -3.88 12.27 25.30
N TYR A 934 -4.10 12.12 23.98
CA TYR A 934 -5.44 11.86 23.47
C TYR A 934 -5.97 10.52 24.01
N THR A 935 -5.14 9.49 24.09
CA THR A 935 -5.54 8.21 24.69
C THR A 935 -5.96 8.40 26.14
N GLY A 936 -5.20 9.17 26.93
CA GLY A 936 -5.54 9.52 28.31
C GLY A 936 -6.88 10.22 28.46
N LEU A 937 -7.21 11.15 27.55
CA LEU A 937 -8.49 11.87 27.53
C LEU A 937 -9.70 10.93 27.42
N TYR A 938 -9.65 9.93 26.54
CA TYR A 938 -10.74 8.97 26.33
C TYR A 938 -10.71 7.81 27.34
N LEU A 939 -9.54 7.49 27.90
CA LEU A 939 -9.37 6.44 28.89
C LEU A 939 -9.88 6.85 30.27
N LYS A 940 -9.71 8.13 30.64
CA LYS A 940 -10.08 8.65 31.96
C LYS A 940 -11.55 8.42 32.35
N PRO A 941 -12.56 8.70 31.50
CA PRO A 941 -13.96 8.43 31.84
C PRO A 941 -14.26 6.95 32.11
N LEU A 942 -13.52 6.02 31.49
CA LEU A 942 -13.70 4.58 31.70
C LEU A 942 -13.09 4.12 33.02
N LEU A 943 -11.94 4.68 33.41
CA LEU A 943 -11.32 4.40 34.71
C LEU A 943 -12.13 5.00 35.87
N ASP A 944 -12.70 6.20 35.68
CA ASP A 944 -13.50 6.88 36.70
C ASP A 944 -14.89 6.24 36.94
N ARG A 945 -15.39 5.45 35.98
CA ARG A 945 -16.66 4.70 36.07
C ARG A 945 -16.61 3.54 37.05
N ASP A 946 -15.43 3.07 37.46
CA ASP A 946 -15.31 1.96 38.41
C ASP A 946 -15.64 2.42 39.85
N PRO A 947 -16.71 1.91 40.48
CA PRO A 947 -17.04 2.22 41.88
C PRO A 947 -15.95 1.81 42.88
N SER A 948 -14.97 0.99 42.48
CA SER A 948 -13.83 0.59 43.32
C SER A 948 -12.81 1.72 43.56
N LEU A 949 -12.68 2.68 42.63
CA LEU A 949 -11.75 3.82 42.72
C LEU A 949 -12.32 4.99 43.54
N GLN A 950 -13.65 5.09 43.67
CA GLN A 950 -14.31 6.12 44.50
C GLN A 950 -14.13 5.92 46.02
N ARG A 951 -13.56 4.80 46.48
CA ARG A 951 -13.40 4.48 47.90
C ARG A 951 -12.06 4.88 48.54
N LYS A 952 -11.17 5.61 47.84
CA LYS A 952 -9.86 6.02 48.38
C LYS A 952 -9.65 7.52 48.61
N THR A 953 -10.70 8.33 48.55
CA THR A 953 -10.66 9.77 48.87
C THR A 953 -11.75 10.18 49.86
N GLY A 954 -11.89 9.40 50.94
CA GLY A 954 -12.69 9.75 52.12
C GLY A 954 -11.83 9.84 53.36
#